data_AF-A0A2T5CG24-F1
#
_entry.id   AF-A0A2T5CG24-F1
#
_cell.length_a   1.000
_cell.length_b   1.000
_cell.length_c   1.000
_cell.angle_alpha   90.00
_cell.angle_beta   90.00
_cell.angle_gamma   90.00
#
_symmetry.space_group_name_H-M   'P 1'
#
loop_
_entity.id
_entity.type
_entity.pdbx_description
1 polymer ?
#
loop_
_entity_poly.entity_id
_entity_poly.type
_entity_poly.pdbx_seq_one_letter_code
_entity_poly.pdbx_strand_id
1 'polypeptide(L)'
;MEANNIRTMKTIIPTTCTRDCPSTCGLLATVENGRLVRLSGNPEHPLTRGAACGKKALYVRRVYSLERVTAPMIRRGGRWEIVTWDAALDLVAERIKTLIAESGPEAILYYQGYGERTALKLLNRYFFSLLGGVTTLRGSLCGGTGQAAQNLSVGDRVSHDPLDHANSRSMILWGRNPVSTNAGLVPIIRDLRRRGGPVLLVDPARTRSAALADHHIAVRPGRDVFLALAAAKLILAAGAEDKPFLERHAEGVRDFLNLAERFSLDQLCNRAGVCEDQAQLIADTLITAKPTSILLGWGLHRHALAHQSIQAIDALGALSGNLGIPGGGVSQGFEEYGPYDQRFWGDELHPPRRTLLMPRIGEEILNATNPKIRMIFVTAANPVCMAPNTDKVSRAFRQTEFVVYSGHFLDDTADHAHVFLPATTFLEEQDVMASYGHNYVGAVNKVIEPVGECRSEFWMFQELARRFPFASEYRRGLEEWLEAVCAPLREQGRDQGGDLQALRSRPFRVNAPMVPYADRRFPTPSGKFRFLERLDEAEPSPETPEFPYTLLTVAPHDAICSERTLADHEPLPAVVLSARQAAGLGLEQGRLVKVFSPHGAVKARLSVDLELREDILVAERGGWVKGEHGLNRLTRDMASRVGDGCPYYETRVAVAAWPAEDVQDVPILVIEHSPQAPGGNFVKAILRRGARVTTLRPSDGDVLSNWPEGPEDFAGLVVLGGPQHAFDDASSPHFPRLMDLMRAFDAAHRPVAGICLGAQLLARAHGGTTYTLSGLEFGFVQHHPTPAAGDDPVIGAALPLPPLMEFHEDSFTLPPGATLLVQGEACPNQCFRVGRASYGFQFHLEADSRILADWLTLFRQGAIPVYRVYQDQFPDAYYTDLARRLPLLLADATAFCDKAALAWLRLCGEGAEAWGKDREDGSRPVEA
;
A
#
# COMPACT_ATOMS: atom_id res chain seq x y z
N MET A 1 -50.84 -6.19 9.69
CA MET A 1 -50.11 -6.34 10.96
C MET A 1 -49.79 -7.81 11.15
N GLU A 2 -48.58 -8.20 10.79
CA GLU A 2 -47.80 -9.28 11.41
C GLU A 2 -46.36 -9.00 10.97
N ALA A 3 -45.68 -8.17 11.76
CA ALA A 3 -44.28 -7.87 11.54
C ALA A 3 -43.50 -9.17 11.80
N ASN A 4 -43.04 -9.80 10.73
CA ASN A 4 -42.16 -10.96 10.80
C ASN A 4 -40.88 -10.53 11.51
N ASN A 5 -40.80 -10.86 12.79
CA ASN A 5 -39.69 -10.55 13.68
C ASN A 5 -38.57 -11.54 13.37
N ILE A 6 -37.91 -11.39 12.21
CA ILE A 6 -36.70 -12.14 11.86
C ILE A 6 -35.63 -11.65 12.84
N ARG A 7 -35.40 -12.41 13.92
CA ARG A 7 -34.25 -12.17 14.81
C ARG A 7 -32.99 -12.16 13.95
N THR A 8 -32.38 -10.99 13.78
CA THR A 8 -31.06 -10.83 13.18
C THR A 8 -30.06 -11.73 13.92
N MET A 9 -29.53 -12.74 13.24
CA MET A 9 -28.50 -13.60 13.78
C MET A 9 -27.17 -12.83 13.76
N LYS A 10 -26.79 -12.36 14.95
CA LYS A 10 -25.54 -11.68 15.20
C LYS A 10 -24.57 -12.63 15.88
N THR A 11 -23.42 -12.85 15.26
CA THR A 11 -22.36 -13.72 15.79
C THR A 11 -21.09 -12.89 15.95
N ILE A 12 -20.35 -13.13 17.03
CA ILE A 12 -19.03 -12.56 17.26
C ILE A 12 -18.02 -13.69 17.21
N ILE A 13 -17.07 -13.60 16.28
CA ILE A 13 -16.07 -14.65 16.02
C ILE A 13 -14.70 -14.07 16.38
N PRO A 14 -13.95 -14.65 17.33
CA PRO A 14 -12.56 -14.27 17.56
C PRO A 14 -11.72 -14.69 16.35
N THR A 15 -10.73 -13.89 15.96
CA THR A 15 -9.78 -14.25 14.90
C THR A 15 -8.48 -13.46 15.09
N THR A 16 -7.46 -13.74 14.30
CA THR A 16 -6.15 -13.10 14.39
C THR A 16 -5.87 -12.29 13.13
N CYS A 17 -5.38 -11.06 13.30
CA CYS A 17 -4.97 -10.22 12.17
C CYS A 17 -3.72 -10.80 11.48
N THR A 18 -3.82 -11.15 10.20
CA THR A 18 -2.70 -11.74 9.42
C THR A 18 -1.81 -10.72 8.71
N ARG A 19 -2.15 -9.44 8.81
CA ARG A 19 -1.49 -8.35 8.08
C ARG A 19 -0.05 -8.15 8.54
N ASP A 20 0.82 -7.71 7.63
CA ASP A 20 2.26 -7.53 7.90
C ASP A 20 2.56 -6.38 8.88
N CYS A 21 2.38 -6.67 10.18
CA CYS A 21 2.65 -5.79 11.30
C CYS A 21 3.03 -6.63 12.54
N PRO A 22 4.01 -6.21 13.37
CA PRO A 22 4.45 -6.95 14.54
C PRO A 22 3.38 -7.13 15.64
N SER A 23 2.27 -6.38 15.59
CA SER A 23 1.24 -6.45 16.63
C SER A 23 0.36 -7.70 16.56
N THR A 24 0.23 -8.37 15.39
CA THR A 24 -0.61 -9.55 15.15
C THR A 24 -1.86 -9.59 16.03
N CYS A 25 -2.67 -8.52 15.94
CA CYS A 25 -3.69 -8.25 16.95
C CYS A 25 -4.74 -9.36 17.00
N GLY A 26 -5.16 -9.76 18.21
CA GLY A 26 -6.41 -10.48 18.40
C GLY A 26 -7.59 -9.58 18.03
N LEU A 27 -8.51 -10.10 17.22
CA LEU A 27 -9.67 -9.39 16.71
C LEU A 27 -10.96 -10.10 17.11
N LEU A 28 -12.04 -9.33 17.17
CA LEU A 28 -13.42 -9.81 17.22
C LEU A 28 -14.13 -9.34 15.97
N ALA A 29 -14.64 -10.29 15.20
CA ALA A 29 -15.40 -10.03 13.99
C ALA A 29 -16.90 -10.16 14.26
N THR A 30 -17.64 -9.09 14.04
CA THR A 30 -19.09 -9.07 14.18
C THR A 30 -19.72 -9.36 12.82
N VAL A 31 -20.49 -10.45 12.76
CA VAL A 31 -21.20 -10.91 11.57
C VAL A 31 -22.70 -10.79 11.81
N GLU A 32 -23.41 -10.16 10.89
CA GLU A 32 -24.86 -10.01 10.91
C GLU A 32 -25.41 -10.56 9.58
N ASN A 33 -26.30 -11.55 9.65
CA ASN A 33 -26.89 -12.20 8.47
C ASN A 33 -25.83 -12.71 7.46
N GLY A 34 -24.76 -13.33 7.96
CA GLY A 34 -23.66 -13.85 7.14
C GLY A 34 -22.70 -12.79 6.56
N ARG A 35 -22.92 -11.50 6.85
CA ARG A 35 -22.07 -10.40 6.39
C ARG A 35 -21.23 -9.84 7.53
N LEU A 36 -19.94 -9.64 7.30
CA LEU A 36 -19.04 -8.95 8.22
C LEU A 36 -19.40 -7.46 8.27
N VAL A 37 -19.77 -6.98 9.45
CA VAL A 37 -20.16 -5.56 9.63
C VAL A 37 -19.13 -4.77 10.42
N ARG A 38 -18.31 -5.43 11.27
CA ARG A 38 -17.34 -4.74 12.12
C ARG A 38 -16.17 -5.64 12.54
N LEU A 39 -14.99 -5.03 12.62
CA LEU A 39 -13.82 -5.57 13.30
C LEU A 39 -13.44 -4.69 14.50
N SER A 40 -13.25 -5.29 15.66
CA SER A 40 -12.70 -4.65 16.87
C SER A 40 -11.53 -5.47 17.40
N GLY A 41 -10.69 -4.87 18.26
CA GLY A 41 -9.67 -5.65 18.97
C GLY A 41 -10.32 -6.55 20.02
N ASN A 42 -9.72 -7.71 20.28
CA ASN A 42 -10.16 -8.64 21.31
C ASN A 42 -9.60 -8.22 22.70
N PRO A 43 -10.45 -7.84 23.67
CA PRO A 43 -10.02 -7.50 25.03
C PRO A 43 -9.29 -8.64 25.75
N GLU A 44 -9.59 -9.89 25.39
CA GLU A 44 -9.02 -11.08 26.02
C GLU A 44 -7.63 -11.45 25.47
N HIS A 45 -7.18 -10.80 24.39
CA HIS A 45 -5.84 -11.06 23.86
C HIS A 45 -4.79 -10.54 24.87
N PRO A 46 -3.87 -11.39 25.39
CA PRO A 46 -3.02 -11.04 26.53
C PRO A 46 -2.14 -9.80 26.34
N LEU A 47 -1.57 -9.62 25.15
CA LEU A 47 -0.76 -8.44 24.81
C LEU A 47 -1.60 -7.22 24.42
N THR A 48 -2.39 -7.35 23.36
CA THR A 48 -3.07 -6.20 22.75
C THR A 48 -4.26 -5.69 23.56
N ARG A 49 -4.92 -6.53 24.38
CA ARG A 49 -6.00 -6.13 25.32
C ARG A 49 -7.05 -5.21 24.69
N GLY A 50 -7.51 -5.57 23.49
CA GLY A 50 -8.50 -4.81 22.73
C GLY A 50 -7.93 -3.68 21.85
N ALA A 51 -6.65 -3.35 21.95
CA ALA A 51 -6.01 -2.39 21.08
C ALA A 51 -5.85 -2.95 19.65
N ALA A 52 -6.37 -2.22 18.66
CA ALA A 52 -6.20 -2.52 17.25
C ALA A 52 -6.22 -1.22 16.43
N CYS A 53 -5.39 -1.12 15.39
CA CYS A 53 -5.22 0.12 14.61
C CYS A 53 -6.47 0.54 13.82
N GLY A 54 -6.48 1.75 13.26
CA GLY A 54 -7.59 2.27 12.44
C GLY A 54 -7.84 1.47 11.15
N LYS A 55 -6.80 0.82 10.61
CA LYS A 55 -6.84 0.05 9.35
C LYS A 55 -7.84 -1.12 9.37
N LYS A 56 -8.25 -1.59 10.56
CA LYS A 56 -9.26 -2.67 10.71
C LYS A 56 -10.59 -2.35 10.01
N ALA A 57 -11.01 -1.08 10.01
CA ALA A 57 -12.21 -0.66 9.28
C ALA A 57 -12.04 -0.80 7.75
N LEU A 58 -10.82 -0.52 7.25
CA LEU A 58 -10.48 -0.70 5.85
C LEU A 58 -10.46 -2.17 5.43
N TYR A 59 -10.14 -3.11 6.32
CA TYR A 59 -10.23 -4.53 6.00
C TYR A 59 -11.66 -4.99 5.74
N VAL A 60 -12.65 -4.47 6.48
CA VAL A 60 -14.07 -4.74 6.20
C VAL A 60 -14.45 -4.19 4.82
N ARG A 61 -14.03 -2.95 4.50
CA ARG A 61 -14.25 -2.35 3.18
C ARG A 61 -13.58 -3.14 2.06
N ARG A 62 -12.37 -3.64 2.29
CA ARG A 62 -11.59 -4.44 1.33
C ARG A 62 -12.28 -5.75 0.94
N VAL A 63 -12.91 -6.44 1.89
CA VAL A 63 -13.66 -7.69 1.63
C VAL A 63 -14.77 -7.48 0.60
N TYR A 64 -15.46 -6.34 0.67
CA TYR A 64 -16.63 -6.00 -0.14
C TYR A 64 -16.37 -4.88 -1.15
N SER A 65 -15.10 -4.59 -1.44
CA SER A 65 -14.75 -3.56 -2.42
C SER A 65 -15.24 -3.99 -3.80
N LEU A 66 -15.81 -3.03 -4.53
CA LEU A 66 -16.25 -3.22 -5.91
C LEU A 66 -15.08 -3.41 -6.90
N GLU A 67 -13.84 -3.12 -6.47
CA GLU A 67 -12.61 -3.39 -7.23
C GLU A 67 -12.06 -4.79 -6.97
N ARG A 68 -12.62 -5.54 -6.01
CA ARG A 68 -12.13 -6.87 -5.68
C ARG A 68 -12.49 -7.84 -6.79
N VAL A 69 -11.50 -8.53 -7.35
CA VAL A 69 -11.73 -9.61 -8.30
C VAL A 69 -12.26 -10.83 -7.56
N THR A 70 -13.42 -11.34 -7.99
CA THR A 70 -14.10 -12.47 -7.33
C THR A 70 -14.27 -13.70 -8.21
N ALA A 71 -13.70 -13.72 -9.42
CA ALA A 71 -13.73 -14.87 -10.32
C ALA A 71 -12.36 -15.02 -11.03
N PRO A 72 -11.92 -16.25 -11.36
CA PRO A 72 -10.65 -16.46 -12.05
C PRO A 72 -10.72 -15.92 -13.47
N MET A 73 -9.60 -15.38 -13.95
CA MET A 73 -9.53 -14.75 -15.26
C MET A 73 -8.28 -15.18 -16.03
N ILE A 74 -8.42 -15.25 -17.35
CA ILE A 74 -7.31 -15.47 -18.29
C ILE A 74 -7.23 -14.27 -19.23
N ARG A 75 -6.01 -13.80 -19.50
CA ARG A 75 -5.80 -12.71 -20.45
C ARG A 75 -5.70 -13.28 -21.87
N ARG A 76 -6.61 -12.87 -22.76
CA ARG A 76 -6.62 -13.23 -24.20
C ARG A 76 -6.76 -11.97 -25.05
N GLY A 77 -5.95 -11.85 -26.11
CA GLY A 77 -5.95 -10.65 -26.96
C GLY A 77 -5.73 -9.34 -26.19
N GLY A 78 -5.00 -9.39 -25.07
CA GLY A 78 -4.78 -8.25 -24.19
C GLY A 78 -5.92 -7.93 -23.21
N ARG A 79 -7.07 -8.62 -23.28
CA ARG A 79 -8.24 -8.40 -22.40
C ARG A 79 -8.42 -9.54 -21.41
N TRP A 80 -9.04 -9.24 -20.27
CA TRP A 80 -9.41 -10.26 -19.29
C TRP A 80 -10.72 -10.93 -19.66
N GLU A 81 -10.71 -12.26 -19.64
CA GLU A 81 -11.91 -13.09 -19.77
C GLU A 81 -12.11 -13.85 -18.45
N ILE A 82 -13.30 -13.73 -17.87
CA ILE A 82 -13.70 -14.54 -16.71
C ILE A 82 -13.87 -15.99 -17.17
N VAL A 83 -13.25 -16.91 -16.44
CA VAL A 83 -13.27 -18.34 -16.73
C VAL A 83 -13.68 -19.14 -15.50
N THR A 84 -13.78 -20.47 -15.64
CA THR A 84 -13.93 -21.36 -14.48
C THR A 84 -12.60 -21.61 -13.80
N TRP A 85 -12.64 -22.01 -12.52
CA TRP A 85 -11.44 -22.45 -11.79
C TRP A 85 -10.71 -23.60 -12.49
N ASP A 86 -11.44 -24.59 -13.00
CA ASP A 86 -10.82 -25.70 -13.71
C ASP A 86 -10.08 -25.24 -14.97
N ALA A 87 -10.70 -24.37 -15.78
CA ALA A 87 -10.04 -23.85 -16.98
C ALA A 87 -8.76 -23.05 -16.65
N ALA A 88 -8.78 -22.25 -15.58
CA ALA A 88 -7.61 -21.52 -15.12
C ALA A 88 -6.51 -22.47 -14.63
N LEU A 89 -6.83 -23.42 -13.75
CA LEU A 89 -5.86 -24.34 -13.17
C LEU A 89 -5.35 -25.39 -14.16
N ASP A 90 -6.17 -25.82 -15.12
CA ASP A 90 -5.74 -26.67 -16.24
C ASP A 90 -4.68 -25.94 -17.08
N LEU A 91 -4.93 -24.69 -17.47
CA LEU A 91 -3.96 -23.90 -18.21
C LEU A 91 -2.64 -23.74 -17.42
N VAL A 92 -2.72 -23.45 -16.12
CA VAL A 92 -1.55 -23.33 -15.26
C VAL A 92 -0.77 -24.64 -15.18
N ALA A 93 -1.45 -25.77 -14.95
CA ALA A 93 -0.80 -27.07 -14.84
C ALA A 93 -0.15 -27.51 -16.16
N GLU A 94 -0.83 -27.33 -17.29
CA GLU A 94 -0.27 -27.67 -18.61
C GLU A 94 0.97 -26.82 -18.93
N ARG A 95 0.97 -25.54 -18.55
CA ARG A 95 2.16 -24.69 -18.68
C ARG A 95 3.31 -25.16 -17.79
N ILE A 96 3.05 -25.49 -16.53
CA ILE A 96 4.07 -26.04 -15.62
C ILE A 96 4.68 -27.31 -16.21
N LYS A 97 3.86 -28.28 -16.64
CA LYS A 97 4.33 -29.55 -17.23
C LYS A 97 5.19 -29.33 -18.46
N THR A 98 4.73 -28.46 -19.37
CA THR A 98 5.45 -28.13 -20.61
C THR A 98 6.81 -27.52 -20.30
N LEU A 99 6.87 -26.53 -19.41
CA LEU A 99 8.11 -25.84 -19.07
C LEU A 99 9.12 -26.75 -18.35
N ILE A 100 8.64 -27.62 -17.45
CA ILE A 100 9.50 -28.62 -16.80
C ILE A 100 10.08 -29.58 -17.84
N ALA A 101 9.27 -30.05 -18.79
CA ALA A 101 9.74 -30.96 -19.84
C ALA A 101 10.74 -30.30 -20.81
N GLU A 102 10.53 -29.04 -21.17
CA GLU A 102 11.36 -28.32 -22.15
C GLU A 102 12.62 -27.69 -21.54
N SER A 103 12.58 -27.22 -20.29
CA SER A 103 13.60 -26.33 -19.71
C SER A 103 13.99 -26.66 -18.28
N GLY A 104 13.34 -27.65 -17.65
CA GLY A 104 13.54 -27.98 -16.24
C GLY A 104 12.78 -27.08 -15.26
N PRO A 105 12.62 -27.51 -14.00
CA PRO A 105 11.88 -26.77 -12.97
C PRO A 105 12.50 -25.40 -12.64
N GLU A 106 13.79 -25.21 -12.90
CA GLU A 106 14.49 -23.93 -12.73
C GLU A 106 13.87 -22.81 -13.59
N ALA A 107 13.21 -23.13 -14.71
CA ALA A 107 12.56 -22.13 -15.57
C ALA A 107 11.32 -21.48 -14.92
N ILE A 108 10.84 -22.01 -13.79
CA ILE A 108 9.71 -21.50 -13.03
C ILE A 108 10.23 -20.78 -11.79
N LEU A 109 9.86 -19.51 -11.62
CA LEU A 109 10.04 -18.75 -10.37
C LEU A 109 8.76 -18.81 -9.54
N TYR A 110 8.84 -19.36 -8.34
CA TYR A 110 7.84 -19.13 -7.31
C TYR A 110 8.21 -17.90 -6.48
N TYR A 111 7.42 -16.83 -6.61
CA TYR A 111 7.53 -15.60 -5.86
C TYR A 111 6.49 -15.59 -4.73
N GLN A 112 6.94 -15.87 -3.51
CA GLN A 112 6.12 -15.72 -2.30
C GLN A 112 6.47 -14.43 -1.56
N GLY A 113 5.48 -13.57 -1.36
CA GLY A 113 5.60 -12.42 -0.46
C GLY A 113 5.18 -12.73 0.97
N TYR A 114 4.93 -11.65 1.72
CA TYR A 114 4.58 -11.70 3.14
C TYR A 114 3.28 -10.96 3.47
N GLY A 115 2.44 -10.67 2.46
CA GLY A 115 1.12 -10.04 2.64
C GLY A 115 0.15 -10.88 3.48
N GLU A 116 0.42 -12.18 3.59
CA GLU A 116 -0.20 -13.12 4.52
C GLU A 116 0.81 -14.23 4.85
N ARG A 117 1.02 -14.55 6.13
CA ARG A 117 2.07 -15.47 6.62
C ARG A 117 1.54 -16.52 7.59
N THR A 118 0.45 -17.16 7.22
CA THR A 118 -0.16 -18.19 8.06
C THR A 118 0.51 -19.55 7.88
N ALA A 119 0.20 -20.50 8.76
CA ALA A 119 0.82 -21.83 8.80
C ALA A 119 0.67 -22.61 7.48
N LEU A 120 -0.50 -22.60 6.84
CA LEU A 120 -0.68 -23.35 5.59
C LEU A 120 0.11 -22.76 4.42
N LYS A 121 0.59 -21.52 4.49
CA LYS A 121 1.42 -20.92 3.43
C LYS A 121 2.79 -21.59 3.30
N LEU A 122 3.26 -22.33 4.30
CA LEU A 122 4.46 -23.18 4.17
C LEU A 122 4.26 -24.19 3.03
N LEU A 123 3.05 -24.73 2.88
CA LEU A 123 2.74 -25.77 1.92
C LEU A 123 2.85 -25.29 0.46
N ASN A 124 2.72 -23.99 0.20
CA ASN A 124 2.90 -23.47 -1.14
C ASN A 124 4.33 -23.75 -1.64
N ARG A 125 5.36 -23.57 -0.79
CA ARG A 125 6.74 -23.93 -1.15
C ARG A 125 6.91 -25.45 -1.26
N TYR A 126 6.28 -26.21 -0.35
CA TYR A 126 6.26 -27.67 -0.40
C TYR A 126 5.73 -28.21 -1.73
N PHE A 127 4.66 -27.62 -2.29
CA PHE A 127 4.13 -27.96 -3.61
C PHE A 127 5.20 -27.83 -4.71
N PHE A 128 5.96 -26.73 -4.70
CA PHE A 128 7.02 -26.52 -5.69
C PHE A 128 8.26 -27.38 -5.45
N SER A 129 8.52 -27.81 -4.22
CA SER A 129 9.51 -28.86 -3.94
C SER A 129 9.07 -30.21 -4.52
N LEU A 130 7.79 -30.60 -4.41
CA LEU A 130 7.25 -31.81 -5.04
C LEU A 130 7.33 -31.82 -6.58
N LEU A 131 7.43 -30.65 -7.21
CA LEU A 131 7.70 -30.51 -8.65
C LEU A 131 9.18 -30.74 -9.03
N GLY A 132 10.04 -31.06 -8.06
CA GLY A 132 11.47 -31.29 -8.25
C GLY A 132 12.36 -30.09 -7.88
N GLY A 133 11.81 -29.09 -7.17
CA GLY A 133 12.52 -27.92 -6.67
C GLY A 133 12.69 -26.82 -7.74
N VAL A 134 11.70 -25.92 -7.86
CA VAL A 134 11.75 -24.79 -8.81
C VAL A 134 12.68 -23.66 -8.34
N THR A 135 12.82 -22.60 -9.14
CA THR A 135 13.51 -21.38 -8.69
C THR A 135 12.69 -20.67 -7.61
N THR A 136 13.30 -20.33 -6.48
CA THR A 136 12.64 -19.57 -5.40
C THR A 136 13.44 -18.32 -5.04
N LEU A 137 12.98 -17.58 -4.03
CA LEU A 137 13.63 -16.36 -3.56
C LEU A 137 14.57 -16.64 -2.38
N ARG A 138 15.66 -15.89 -2.32
CA ARG A 138 16.46 -15.69 -1.09
C ARG A 138 16.53 -14.21 -0.74
N GLY A 139 16.89 -13.92 0.51
CA GLY A 139 16.90 -12.57 1.05
C GLY A 139 15.50 -12.04 1.36
N SER A 140 15.40 -10.76 1.70
CA SER A 140 14.12 -10.15 2.05
C SER A 140 14.04 -8.66 1.69
N LEU A 141 12.83 -8.13 1.53
CA LEU A 141 12.63 -6.68 1.40
C LEU A 141 12.54 -5.98 2.76
N CYS A 142 12.60 -6.71 3.89
CA CYS A 142 12.25 -6.16 5.20
C CYS A 142 13.17 -6.63 6.33
N GLY A 143 13.00 -7.87 6.82
CA GLY A 143 13.55 -8.31 8.12
C GLY A 143 15.00 -8.83 8.11
N GLY A 144 15.47 -9.36 6.98
CA GLY A 144 16.69 -10.16 6.90
C GLY A 144 17.95 -9.46 7.41
N THR A 145 18.11 -8.17 7.13
CA THR A 145 19.25 -7.37 7.60
C THR A 145 19.32 -7.27 9.12
N GLY A 146 18.18 -6.98 9.78
CA GLY A 146 18.16 -6.85 11.24
C GLY A 146 18.36 -8.18 11.95
N GLN A 147 17.77 -9.25 11.40
CA GLN A 147 17.97 -10.61 11.90
C GLN A 147 19.45 -11.00 11.86
N ALA A 148 20.06 -10.91 10.67
CA ALA A 148 21.45 -11.28 10.49
C ALA A 148 22.40 -10.38 11.30
N ALA A 149 22.07 -9.10 11.47
CA ALA A 149 22.88 -8.18 12.28
C ALA A 149 22.88 -8.56 13.77
N GLN A 150 21.71 -8.80 14.38
CA GLN A 150 21.68 -9.26 15.77
C GLN A 150 22.33 -10.64 15.91
N ASN A 151 22.16 -11.52 14.92
CA ASN A 151 22.81 -12.82 14.92
C ASN A 151 24.35 -12.74 15.01
N LEU A 152 24.96 -11.69 14.45
CA LEU A 152 26.40 -11.48 14.60
C LEU A 152 26.81 -11.19 16.05
N SER A 153 25.95 -10.54 16.84
CA SER A 153 26.24 -10.15 18.23
C SER A 153 25.81 -11.19 19.26
N VAL A 154 24.68 -11.86 19.03
CA VAL A 154 24.09 -12.80 20.02
C VAL A 154 23.95 -14.24 19.52
N GLY A 155 24.30 -14.53 18.26
CA GLY A 155 24.20 -15.88 17.69
C GLY A 155 22.85 -16.11 17.02
N ASP A 156 21.93 -16.83 17.67
CA ASP A 156 20.52 -16.84 17.29
C ASP A 156 19.76 -15.73 18.05
N ARG A 157 19.21 -14.78 17.30
CA ARG A 157 18.41 -13.66 17.84
C ARG A 157 17.24 -14.18 18.68
N VAL A 158 17.19 -13.75 19.94
CA VAL A 158 16.04 -13.88 20.84
C VAL A 158 15.72 -12.51 21.41
N SER A 159 14.49 -12.02 21.19
CA SER A 159 14.04 -10.72 21.71
C SER A 159 13.32 -10.87 23.06
N HIS A 160 13.22 -9.77 23.82
CA HIS A 160 12.35 -9.72 25.00
C HIS A 160 10.90 -9.94 24.60
N ASP A 161 10.16 -10.66 25.45
CA ASP A 161 8.72 -10.65 25.35
C ASP A 161 8.22 -9.20 25.54
N PRO A 162 7.33 -8.67 24.69
CA PRO A 162 6.91 -7.27 24.83
C PRO A 162 6.29 -6.94 26.18
N LEU A 163 5.72 -7.92 26.89
CA LEU A 163 5.20 -7.71 28.24
C LEU A 163 6.31 -7.41 29.27
N ASP A 164 7.53 -7.88 29.04
CA ASP A 164 8.67 -7.56 29.91
C ASP A 164 9.09 -6.08 29.82
N HIS A 165 8.81 -5.40 28.70
CA HIS A 165 9.06 -3.96 28.58
C HIS A 165 8.24 -3.13 29.59
N ALA A 166 7.20 -3.70 30.21
CA ALA A 166 6.51 -3.06 31.33
C ALA A 166 7.43 -2.85 32.55
N ASN A 167 8.47 -3.65 32.70
CA ASN A 167 9.46 -3.53 33.79
C ASN A 167 10.50 -2.42 33.55
N SER A 168 10.52 -1.81 32.36
CA SER A 168 11.48 -0.76 32.02
C SER A 168 11.29 0.48 32.91
N ARG A 169 12.40 1.19 33.18
CA ARG A 169 12.41 2.55 33.75
C ARG A 169 12.68 3.62 32.71
N SER A 170 13.22 3.24 31.56
CA SER A 170 13.35 4.10 30.38
C SER A 170 13.28 3.27 29.09
N MET A 171 13.05 3.94 27.95
CA MET A 171 12.96 3.28 26.65
C MET A 171 13.58 4.12 25.54
N ILE A 172 14.31 3.46 24.65
CA ILE A 172 14.87 4.06 23.44
C ILE A 172 14.21 3.42 22.21
N LEU A 173 13.44 4.20 21.47
CA LEU A 173 12.89 3.81 20.18
C LEU A 173 13.89 4.18 19.09
N TRP A 174 14.57 3.19 18.51
CA TRP A 174 15.64 3.44 17.53
C TRP A 174 15.19 3.03 16.13
N GLY A 175 14.93 4.01 15.26
CA GLY A 175 14.39 3.82 13.91
C GLY A 175 13.00 3.16 13.90
N ARG A 176 12.19 3.39 14.95
CA ARG A 176 10.94 2.67 15.23
C ARG A 176 9.74 3.61 15.38
N ASN A 177 8.66 3.33 14.64
CA ASN A 177 7.42 4.12 14.63
C ASN A 177 6.19 3.32 15.13
N PRO A 178 6.09 2.98 16.43
CA PRO A 178 4.99 2.16 16.96
C PRO A 178 3.59 2.73 16.75
N VAL A 179 3.42 4.06 16.66
CA VAL A 179 2.09 4.66 16.40
C VAL A 179 1.50 4.21 15.07
N SER A 180 2.33 4.07 14.03
CA SER A 180 1.88 3.60 12.71
C SER A 180 2.00 2.09 12.53
N THR A 181 3.04 1.47 13.12
CA THR A 181 3.47 0.11 12.79
C THR A 181 3.45 -0.89 13.95
N ASN A 182 3.15 -0.50 15.19
CA ASN A 182 3.06 -1.45 16.31
C ASN A 182 2.12 -0.95 17.42
N ALA A 183 0.82 -0.93 17.14
CA ALA A 183 -0.19 -0.39 18.06
C ALA A 183 -0.20 -1.07 19.44
N GLY A 184 0.19 -2.37 19.51
CA GLY A 184 0.28 -3.11 20.77
C GLY A 184 1.34 -2.59 21.74
N LEU A 185 2.36 -1.87 21.26
CA LEU A 185 3.43 -1.31 22.11
C LEU A 185 3.04 0.05 22.72
N VAL A 186 2.12 0.79 22.08
CA VAL A 186 1.73 2.14 22.51
C VAL A 186 1.21 2.19 23.96
N PRO A 187 0.37 1.23 24.44
CA PRO A 187 -0.05 1.20 25.84
C PRO A 187 1.12 1.03 26.82
N ILE A 188 2.13 0.23 26.48
CA ILE A 188 3.32 0.01 27.32
C ILE A 188 4.15 1.28 27.42
N ILE A 189 4.38 1.97 26.29
CA ILE A 189 5.11 3.25 26.26
C ILE A 189 4.38 4.32 27.09
N ARG A 190 3.05 4.42 26.95
CA ARG A 190 2.24 5.37 27.72
C ARG A 190 2.28 5.08 29.23
N ASP A 191 2.29 3.80 29.61
CA ASP A 191 2.39 3.42 31.01
C ASP A 191 3.76 3.78 31.60
N LEU A 192 4.85 3.50 30.88
CA LEU A 192 6.20 3.92 31.25
C LEU A 192 6.27 5.43 31.50
N ARG A 193 5.73 6.25 30.60
CA ARG A 193 5.70 7.71 30.76
C ARG A 193 4.86 8.16 31.93
N ARG A 194 3.71 7.51 32.20
CA ARG A 194 2.90 7.80 33.39
C ARG A 194 3.65 7.51 34.68
N ARG A 195 4.58 6.54 34.68
CA ARG A 195 5.49 6.24 35.79
C ARG A 195 6.71 7.18 35.85
N GLY A 196 6.80 8.17 34.96
CA GLY A 196 7.89 9.15 34.89
C GLY A 196 9.15 8.65 34.17
N GLY A 197 9.09 7.51 33.47
CA GLY A 197 10.22 6.98 32.72
C GLY A 197 10.45 7.71 31.39
N PRO A 198 11.70 8.11 31.07
CA PRO A 198 11.99 8.83 29.83
C PRO A 198 11.90 7.91 28.60
N VAL A 199 11.43 8.48 27.50
CA VAL A 199 11.34 7.85 26.18
C VAL A 199 12.11 8.66 25.16
N LEU A 200 13.18 8.09 24.62
CA LEU A 200 13.98 8.69 23.54
C LEU A 200 13.53 8.14 22.20
N LEU A 201 13.38 9.00 21.19
CA LEU A 201 13.20 8.63 19.79
C LEU A 201 14.46 8.98 19.01
N VAL A 202 15.20 7.97 18.54
CA VAL A 202 16.32 8.14 17.61
C VAL A 202 15.82 7.78 16.22
N ASP A 203 15.58 8.78 15.37
CA ASP A 203 15.01 8.60 14.03
C ASP A 203 15.36 9.82 13.17
N PRO A 204 15.88 9.69 11.94
CA PRO A 204 16.19 10.85 11.11
C PRO A 204 14.99 11.76 10.85
N ALA A 205 13.78 11.20 10.80
CA ALA A 205 12.54 11.94 10.58
C ALA A 205 11.70 12.00 11.86
N ARG A 206 11.02 13.12 12.09
CA ARG A 206 10.08 13.28 13.22
C ARG A 206 8.78 12.55 12.92
N THR A 207 8.75 11.25 13.18
CA THR A 207 7.55 10.41 12.91
C THR A 207 6.41 10.68 13.91
N ARG A 208 5.22 10.13 13.65
CA ARG A 208 4.06 10.23 14.57
C ARG A 208 4.35 9.73 15.99
N SER A 209 5.36 8.86 16.16
CA SER A 209 5.81 8.41 17.48
C SER A 209 6.56 9.47 18.28
N ALA A 210 6.94 10.59 17.69
CA ALA A 210 7.53 11.71 18.43
C ALA A 210 6.59 12.24 19.54
N ALA A 211 5.27 12.12 19.35
CA ALA A 211 4.28 12.45 20.40
C ALA A 211 4.36 11.52 21.63
N LEU A 212 5.01 10.37 21.51
CA LEU A 212 5.28 9.44 22.61
C LEU A 212 6.68 9.59 23.19
N ALA A 213 7.53 10.46 22.64
CA ALA A 213 8.90 10.65 23.10
C ALA A 213 9.04 11.97 23.86
N ASP A 214 9.95 11.98 24.83
CA ASP A 214 10.34 13.19 25.56
C ASP A 214 11.43 13.94 24.80
N HIS A 215 12.27 13.21 24.05
CA HIS A 215 13.28 13.79 23.17
C HIS A 215 13.33 13.07 21.82
N HIS A 216 13.53 13.84 20.76
CA HIS A 216 13.80 13.34 19.41
C HIS A 216 15.24 13.68 19.02
N ILE A 217 16.00 12.64 18.66
CA ILE A 217 17.37 12.73 18.17
C ILE A 217 17.34 12.40 16.67
N ALA A 218 17.41 13.44 15.85
CA ALA A 218 17.46 13.32 14.41
C ALA A 218 18.87 12.91 13.97
N VAL A 219 19.19 11.63 14.05
CA VAL A 219 20.46 11.08 13.54
C VAL A 219 20.53 11.16 12.02
N ARG A 220 21.73 11.35 11.45
CA ARG A 220 21.96 11.30 10.00
C ARG A 220 21.65 9.88 9.49
N PRO A 221 20.87 9.71 8.41
CA PRO A 221 20.52 8.38 7.90
C PRO A 221 21.73 7.48 7.68
N GLY A 222 21.67 6.25 8.21
CA GLY A 222 22.72 5.25 8.08
C GLY A 222 23.98 5.53 8.90
N ARG A 223 23.98 6.54 9.78
CA ARG A 223 25.14 6.92 10.61
C ARG A 223 24.96 6.62 12.10
N ASP A 224 23.96 5.79 12.43
CA ASP A 224 23.64 5.37 13.80
C ASP A 224 24.82 4.72 14.53
N VAL A 225 25.69 4.01 13.82
CA VAL A 225 26.93 3.43 14.39
C VAL A 225 27.78 4.48 15.10
N PHE A 226 27.87 5.70 14.57
CA PHE A 226 28.69 6.76 15.17
C PHE A 226 28.02 7.36 16.40
N LEU A 227 26.69 7.46 16.40
CA LEU A 227 25.92 7.88 17.59
C LEU A 227 26.07 6.85 18.72
N ALA A 228 26.00 5.56 18.38
CA ALA A 228 26.19 4.49 19.34
C ALA A 228 27.62 4.49 19.92
N LEU A 229 28.65 4.68 19.08
CA LEU A 229 30.04 4.82 19.54
C LEU A 229 30.24 6.08 20.41
N ALA A 230 29.58 7.20 20.10
CA ALA A 230 29.65 8.42 20.91
C ALA A 230 29.10 8.17 22.32
N ALA A 231 27.91 7.58 22.42
CA ALA A 231 27.31 7.22 23.70
C ALA A 231 28.17 6.18 24.46
N ALA A 232 28.76 5.21 23.76
CA ALA A 232 29.67 4.23 24.37
C ALA A 232 30.91 4.92 24.97
N LYS A 233 31.52 5.86 24.25
CA LYS A 233 32.68 6.64 24.72
C LYS A 233 32.35 7.42 25.99
N LEU A 234 31.15 8.00 26.08
CA LEU A 234 30.68 8.72 27.26
C LEU A 234 30.42 7.79 28.46
N ILE A 235 29.85 6.61 28.23
CA ILE A 235 29.68 5.59 29.28
C ILE A 235 31.04 5.14 29.85
N LEU A 236 32.02 4.91 28.98
CA LEU A 236 33.38 4.54 29.37
C LEU A 236 34.09 5.67 30.12
N ALA A 237 33.94 6.92 29.67
CA ALA A 237 34.51 8.09 30.36
C ALA A 237 33.93 8.28 31.78
N ALA A 238 32.67 7.90 31.98
CA ALA A 238 32.01 7.90 33.29
C ALA A 238 32.39 6.69 34.17
N GLY A 239 33.11 5.69 33.65
CA GLY A 239 33.42 4.44 34.35
C GLY A 239 32.18 3.60 34.67
N ALA A 240 31.11 3.76 33.89
CA ALA A 240 29.79 3.17 34.14
C ALA A 240 29.53 1.87 33.36
N GLU A 241 30.57 1.33 32.71
CA GLU A 241 30.51 0.06 32.00
C GLU A 241 30.40 -1.17 32.91
N ASP A 242 29.71 -2.20 32.44
CA ASP A 242 29.61 -3.49 33.11
C ASP A 242 30.90 -4.32 32.93
N LYS A 243 31.95 -3.97 33.68
CA LYS A 243 33.26 -4.64 33.62
C LYS A 243 33.17 -6.17 33.78
N PRO A 244 32.41 -6.72 34.77
CA PRO A 244 32.26 -8.16 34.88
C PRO A 244 31.68 -8.82 33.63
N PHE A 245 30.71 -8.18 32.96
CA PHE A 245 30.17 -8.68 31.69
C PHE A 245 31.24 -8.68 30.60
N LEU A 246 31.95 -7.57 30.42
CA LEU A 246 33.00 -7.43 29.40
C LEU A 246 34.12 -8.47 29.55
N GLU A 247 34.52 -8.78 30.78
CA GLU A 247 35.61 -9.74 31.05
C GLU A 247 35.19 -11.20 30.85
N ARG A 248 33.96 -11.57 31.26
CA ARG A 248 33.55 -12.98 31.40
C ARG A 248 32.60 -13.46 30.32
N HIS A 249 31.77 -12.56 29.78
CA HIS A 249 30.62 -12.91 28.94
C HIS A 249 30.69 -12.30 27.53
N ALA A 250 31.80 -11.65 27.18
CA ALA A 250 31.97 -10.99 25.90
C ALA A 250 33.27 -11.37 25.18
N GLU A 251 33.27 -11.17 23.86
CA GLU A 251 34.42 -11.24 22.95
C GLU A 251 34.41 -10.03 22.00
N GLY A 252 35.55 -9.74 21.37
CA GLY A 252 35.71 -8.54 20.52
C GLY A 252 35.79 -7.21 21.28
N VAL A 253 35.80 -7.24 22.62
CA VAL A 253 35.77 -6.04 23.48
C VAL A 253 36.93 -5.09 23.16
N ARG A 254 38.16 -5.60 23.06
CA ARG A 254 39.35 -4.78 22.77
C ARG A 254 39.20 -4.02 21.45
N ASP A 255 38.68 -4.66 20.43
CA ASP A 255 38.54 -4.06 19.11
C ASP A 255 37.44 -2.99 19.11
N PHE A 256 36.33 -3.23 19.82
CA PHE A 256 35.29 -2.22 20.02
C PHE A 256 35.78 -0.98 20.80
N LEU A 257 36.55 -1.18 21.88
CA LEU A 257 37.17 -0.08 22.62
C LEU A 257 38.13 0.72 21.73
N ASN A 258 38.93 0.04 20.91
CA ASN A 258 39.80 0.69 19.93
C ASN A 258 39.00 1.49 18.89
N LEU A 259 37.83 1.00 18.44
CA LEU A 259 36.94 1.75 17.56
C LEU A 259 36.40 3.02 18.21
N ALA A 260 35.97 2.94 19.48
CA ALA A 260 35.49 4.10 20.24
C ALA A 260 36.62 5.11 20.51
N GLU A 261 37.87 4.66 20.67
CA GLU A 261 39.03 5.54 20.87
C GLU A 261 39.58 6.14 19.57
N ARG A 262 39.38 5.48 18.43
CA ARG A 262 39.84 5.95 17.12
C ARG A 262 39.31 7.35 16.76
N PHE A 263 38.18 7.76 17.33
CA PHE A 263 37.54 9.03 17.07
C PHE A 263 37.39 9.84 18.36
N SER A 264 37.54 11.17 18.25
CA SER A 264 37.08 12.09 19.31
C SER A 264 35.54 12.10 19.40
N LEU A 265 35.00 12.56 20.53
CA LEU A 265 33.54 12.69 20.70
C LEU A 265 32.91 13.59 19.63
N ASP A 266 33.48 14.77 19.41
CA ASP A 266 33.09 15.70 18.34
C ASP A 266 33.07 15.02 16.96
N GLN A 267 34.12 14.27 16.62
CA GLN A 267 34.19 13.53 15.36
C GLN A 267 33.10 12.47 15.19
N LEU A 268 32.66 11.83 16.27
CA LEU A 268 31.56 10.86 16.26
C LEU A 268 30.22 11.58 16.10
N CYS A 269 29.98 12.63 16.89
CA CYS A 269 28.76 13.44 16.84
C CYS A 269 28.57 14.10 15.46
N ASN A 270 29.64 14.68 14.89
CA ASN A 270 29.62 15.28 13.56
C ASN A 270 29.31 14.27 12.45
N ARG A 271 29.83 13.03 12.55
CA ARG A 271 29.50 11.95 11.60
C ARG A 271 28.07 11.45 11.75
N ALA A 272 27.59 11.35 12.99
CA ALA A 272 26.20 11.02 13.32
C ALA A 272 25.23 12.17 12.97
N GLY A 273 25.72 13.40 12.78
CA GLY A 273 24.89 14.56 12.49
C GLY A 273 24.03 14.99 13.67
N VAL A 274 24.58 14.92 14.89
CA VAL A 274 23.95 15.26 16.17
C VAL A 274 24.91 16.12 17.01
N CYS A 275 24.40 16.80 18.04
CA CYS A 275 25.27 17.48 19.02
C CYS A 275 25.71 16.53 20.15
N GLU A 276 26.75 16.93 20.89
CA GLU A 276 27.26 16.14 22.03
C GLU A 276 26.20 15.91 23.11
N ASP A 277 25.35 16.91 23.40
CA ASP A 277 24.25 16.79 24.37
C ASP A 277 23.28 15.65 24.02
N GLN A 278 23.05 15.39 22.74
CA GLN A 278 22.18 14.29 22.30
C GLN A 278 22.83 12.92 22.53
N ALA A 279 24.15 12.81 22.31
CA ALA A 279 24.89 11.59 22.65
C ALA A 279 24.97 11.38 24.17
N GLN A 280 25.17 12.46 24.92
CA GLN A 280 25.15 12.47 26.38
C GLN A 280 23.79 12.03 26.92
N LEU A 281 22.69 12.50 26.35
CA LEU A 281 21.34 12.08 26.75
C LEU A 281 21.13 10.56 26.63
N ILE A 282 21.66 9.92 25.58
CA ILE A 282 21.62 8.46 25.43
C ILE A 282 22.47 7.79 26.52
N ALA A 283 23.69 8.27 26.73
CA ALA A 283 24.58 7.73 27.76
C ALA A 283 23.98 7.85 29.17
N ASP A 284 23.47 9.03 29.54
CA ASP A 284 22.83 9.31 30.82
C ASP A 284 21.59 8.46 31.05
N THR A 285 20.75 8.28 30.03
CA THR A 285 19.58 7.39 30.09
C THR A 285 20.03 5.96 30.39
N LEU A 286 21.03 5.47 29.65
CA LEU A 286 21.57 4.13 29.82
C LEU A 286 22.28 3.93 31.15
N ILE A 287 22.82 4.98 31.79
CA ILE A 287 23.52 4.90 33.08
C ILE A 287 22.54 5.03 34.26
N THR A 288 21.70 6.06 34.22
CA THR A 288 20.95 6.54 35.39
C THR A 288 19.50 6.04 35.43
N ALA A 289 18.91 5.72 34.26
CA ALA A 289 17.52 5.30 34.12
C ALA A 289 17.36 3.80 33.81
N LYS A 290 18.30 2.97 34.27
CA LYS A 290 18.26 1.50 34.15
C LYS A 290 17.15 0.86 35.01
N PRO A 291 16.48 -0.21 34.54
CA PRO A 291 16.67 -0.89 33.25
C PRO A 291 16.09 -0.11 32.06
N THR A 292 16.82 -0.11 30.96
CA THR A 292 16.47 0.57 29.70
C THR A 292 16.17 -0.44 28.61
N SER A 293 14.96 -0.39 28.04
CA SER A 293 14.62 -1.17 26.84
C SER A 293 15.02 -0.41 25.58
N ILE A 294 15.88 -0.99 24.73
CA ILE A 294 16.21 -0.45 23.42
C ILE A 294 15.43 -1.24 22.35
N LEU A 295 14.54 -0.55 21.64
CA LEU A 295 13.65 -1.17 20.65
C LEU A 295 14.06 -0.76 19.25
N LEU A 296 14.71 -1.69 18.54
CA LEU A 296 15.12 -1.52 17.16
C LEU A 296 13.90 -1.54 16.24
N GLY A 297 13.89 -0.66 15.25
CA GLY A 297 12.88 -0.62 14.22
C GLY A 297 13.43 -0.92 12.83
N TRP A 298 12.52 -1.20 11.91
CA TRP A 298 12.84 -1.58 10.53
C TRP A 298 13.39 -0.45 9.68
N GLY A 299 13.44 0.80 10.19
CA GLY A 299 14.16 1.90 9.55
C GLY A 299 15.67 1.63 9.49
N LEU A 300 16.24 1.02 10.54
CA LEU A 300 17.66 0.66 10.59
C LEU A 300 18.05 -0.35 9.51
N HIS A 301 17.12 -1.22 9.09
CA HIS A 301 17.38 -2.27 8.10
C HIS A 301 17.62 -1.72 6.69
N ARG A 302 17.26 -0.45 6.45
CA ARG A 302 17.18 0.14 5.10
C ARG A 302 18.49 0.73 4.62
N HIS A 303 19.61 0.35 5.23
CA HIS A 303 20.95 0.81 4.90
C HIS A 303 21.87 -0.35 4.51
N ALA A 304 22.81 -0.10 3.62
CA ALA A 304 23.72 -1.13 3.09
C ALA A 304 24.60 -1.72 4.20
N LEU A 305 25.01 -0.88 5.15
CA LEU A 305 25.82 -1.24 6.31
C LEU A 305 25.03 -1.18 7.62
N ALA A 306 23.75 -1.56 7.59
CA ALA A 306 22.92 -1.57 8.79
C ALA A 306 23.45 -2.47 9.91
N HIS A 307 24.22 -3.52 9.59
CA HIS A 307 24.77 -4.46 10.57
C HIS A 307 25.67 -3.79 11.60
N GLN A 308 26.60 -2.94 11.17
CA GLN A 308 27.49 -2.24 12.11
C GLN A 308 26.73 -1.26 13.03
N SER A 309 25.67 -0.63 12.53
CA SER A 309 24.78 0.21 13.35
C SER A 309 24.07 -0.61 14.42
N ILE A 310 23.45 -1.72 14.03
CA ILE A 310 22.72 -2.59 14.96
C ILE A 310 23.68 -3.22 15.99
N GLN A 311 24.84 -3.75 15.56
CA GLN A 311 25.83 -4.32 16.48
C GLN A 311 26.39 -3.28 17.46
N ALA A 312 26.57 -2.02 17.04
CA ALA A 312 26.99 -0.96 17.94
C ALA A 312 25.90 -0.60 18.96
N ILE A 313 24.62 -0.67 18.59
CA ILE A 313 23.49 -0.49 19.51
C ILE A 313 23.35 -1.69 20.46
N ASP A 314 23.52 -2.92 19.96
CA ASP A 314 23.59 -4.13 20.80
C ASP A 314 24.73 -4.02 21.81
N ALA A 315 25.90 -3.51 21.37
CA ALA A 315 27.05 -3.23 22.22
C ALA A 315 26.77 -2.19 23.30
N LEU A 316 25.93 -1.16 23.03
CA LEU A 316 25.48 -0.24 24.09
C LEU A 316 24.67 -0.96 25.16
N GLY A 317 23.75 -1.84 24.78
CA GLY A 317 22.99 -2.66 25.71
C GLY A 317 23.89 -3.53 26.58
N ALA A 318 24.93 -4.14 25.98
CA ALA A 318 25.92 -4.96 26.67
C ALA A 318 26.80 -4.12 27.62
N LEU A 319 27.41 -3.06 27.09
CA LEU A 319 28.34 -2.17 27.80
C LEU A 319 27.68 -1.53 29.02
N SER A 320 26.42 -1.11 28.88
CA SER A 320 25.66 -0.50 29.98
C SER A 320 25.05 -1.51 30.94
N GLY A 321 25.27 -2.82 30.78
CA GLY A 321 24.70 -3.85 31.68
C GLY A 321 23.18 -3.97 31.59
N ASN A 322 22.56 -3.53 30.48
CA ASN A 322 21.12 -3.64 30.24
C ASN A 322 20.72 -4.98 29.59
N LEU A 323 21.64 -5.78 29.07
CA LEU A 323 21.30 -7.13 28.58
C LEU A 323 20.92 -8.07 29.74
N GLY A 324 20.09 -9.09 29.47
CA GLY A 324 19.83 -10.18 30.41
C GLY A 324 19.07 -9.79 31.69
N ILE A 325 18.41 -8.63 31.74
CA ILE A 325 17.64 -8.17 32.90
C ILE A 325 16.21 -7.79 32.52
N PRO A 326 15.22 -7.98 33.42
CA PRO A 326 13.83 -7.54 33.18
C PRO A 326 13.74 -6.05 32.85
N GLY A 327 12.98 -5.71 31.81
CA GLY A 327 12.78 -4.33 31.34
C GLY A 327 13.98 -3.72 30.60
N GLY A 328 15.04 -4.49 30.41
CA GLY A 328 16.25 -4.07 29.71
C GLY A 328 16.30 -4.54 28.25
N GLY A 329 17.52 -4.73 27.77
CA GLY A 329 17.82 -5.44 26.53
C GLY A 329 17.71 -4.61 25.26
N VAL A 330 18.14 -5.24 24.16
CA VAL A 330 18.01 -4.72 22.80
C VAL A 330 17.12 -5.68 22.01
N SER A 331 15.94 -5.22 21.60
CA SER A 331 14.91 -6.06 20.99
C SER A 331 14.54 -5.58 19.60
N GLN A 332 14.50 -6.52 18.65
CA GLN A 332 14.12 -6.26 17.26
C GLN A 332 12.80 -6.95 16.92
N GLY A 333 12.74 -8.28 17.03
CA GLY A 333 11.59 -9.11 16.64
C GLY A 333 11.83 -10.61 16.85
N PHE A 334 10.93 -11.44 16.31
CA PHE A 334 10.95 -12.91 16.38
C PHE A 334 10.87 -13.54 14.99
N GLU A 335 11.19 -14.83 14.87
CA GLU A 335 11.04 -15.59 13.61
C GLU A 335 9.57 -15.95 13.37
N GLU A 336 8.95 -15.37 12.34
CA GLU A 336 7.52 -15.52 12.06
C GLU A 336 7.05 -16.96 11.82
N TYR A 337 7.88 -17.82 11.24
CA TYR A 337 7.53 -19.22 10.97
C TYR A 337 8.12 -20.19 11.99
N GLY A 338 8.96 -19.73 12.91
CA GLY A 338 9.64 -20.56 13.91
C GLY A 338 8.72 -21.49 14.73
N PRO A 339 7.48 -21.09 15.07
CA PRO A 339 6.56 -21.96 15.80
C PRO A 339 5.98 -23.16 15.03
N TYR A 340 6.22 -23.25 13.71
CA TYR A 340 5.67 -24.32 12.86
C TYR A 340 6.72 -25.35 12.45
N ASP A 341 6.25 -26.49 11.97
CA ASP A 341 7.11 -27.57 11.48
C ASP A 341 7.78 -27.20 10.15
N GLN A 342 9.10 -26.94 10.22
CA GLN A 342 9.90 -26.48 9.09
C GLN A 342 10.11 -27.54 8.00
N ARG A 343 9.81 -28.83 8.25
CA ARG A 343 9.91 -29.87 7.22
C ARG A 343 8.99 -29.59 6.03
N PHE A 344 7.86 -28.93 6.30
CA PHE A 344 6.90 -28.51 5.27
C PHE A 344 7.32 -27.25 4.52
N TRP A 345 8.51 -26.73 4.77
CA TRP A 345 9.15 -25.77 3.86
C TRP A 345 9.65 -26.45 2.58
N GLY A 346 9.86 -27.77 2.60
CA GLY A 346 10.19 -28.60 1.43
C GLY A 346 11.68 -28.72 1.11
N ASP A 347 12.55 -28.04 1.86
CA ASP A 347 14.00 -28.03 1.61
C ASP A 347 14.67 -29.40 1.79
N GLU A 348 14.13 -30.24 2.68
CA GLU A 348 14.60 -31.62 2.89
C GLU A 348 14.06 -32.61 1.85
N LEU A 349 13.00 -32.26 1.11
CA LEU A 349 12.41 -33.11 0.07
C LEU A 349 13.17 -32.92 -1.24
N HIS A 350 13.06 -31.71 -1.80
CA HIS A 350 13.82 -31.25 -2.94
C HIS A 350 14.08 -29.77 -2.74
N PRO A 351 15.31 -29.37 -2.38
CA PRO A 351 15.64 -27.97 -2.19
C PRO A 351 15.50 -27.20 -3.52
N PRO A 352 15.29 -25.87 -3.48
CA PRO A 352 15.29 -25.06 -4.67
C PRO A 352 16.60 -25.27 -5.46
N ARG A 353 16.48 -25.62 -6.75
CA ARG A 353 17.65 -25.81 -7.61
C ARG A 353 18.35 -24.50 -7.97
N ARG A 354 17.63 -23.39 -7.85
CA ARG A 354 18.13 -22.02 -8.02
C ARG A 354 17.41 -21.09 -7.05
N THR A 355 18.11 -20.08 -6.55
CA THR A 355 17.50 -18.98 -5.81
C THR A 355 17.85 -17.64 -6.46
N LEU A 356 16.91 -16.70 -6.46
CA LEU A 356 17.10 -15.32 -6.91
C LEU A 356 17.05 -14.37 -5.73
N LEU A 357 17.92 -13.36 -5.73
CA LEU A 357 18.01 -12.40 -4.64
C LEU A 357 16.87 -11.37 -4.71
N MET A 358 15.93 -11.40 -3.76
CA MET A 358 14.72 -10.57 -3.81
C MET A 358 14.99 -9.04 -3.90
N PRO A 359 15.97 -8.45 -3.19
CA PRO A 359 16.32 -7.04 -3.36
C PRO A 359 16.80 -6.62 -4.77
N ARG A 360 17.17 -7.57 -5.63
CA ARG A 360 17.61 -7.33 -7.02
C ARG A 360 16.74 -8.06 -8.03
N ILE A 361 15.49 -8.39 -7.67
CA ILE A 361 14.70 -9.36 -8.42
C ILE A 361 14.53 -9.03 -9.92
N GLY A 362 14.41 -7.74 -10.27
CA GLY A 362 14.35 -7.32 -11.67
C GLY A 362 15.61 -7.67 -12.45
N GLU A 363 16.80 -7.45 -11.87
CA GLU A 363 18.08 -7.83 -12.45
C GLU A 363 18.27 -9.35 -12.47
N GLU A 364 17.95 -10.03 -11.37
CA GLU A 364 18.10 -11.47 -11.21
C GLU A 364 17.26 -12.27 -12.24
N ILE A 365 16.01 -11.86 -12.49
CA ILE A 365 15.16 -12.49 -13.51
C ILE A 365 15.74 -12.26 -14.92
N LEU A 366 16.20 -11.04 -15.22
CA LEU A 366 16.73 -10.70 -16.54
C LEU A 366 18.06 -11.43 -16.85
N ASN A 367 18.89 -11.63 -15.82
CA ASN A 367 20.19 -12.28 -15.96
C ASN A 367 20.12 -13.82 -15.90
N ALA A 368 19.00 -14.39 -15.46
CA ALA A 368 18.77 -15.82 -15.49
C ALA A 368 18.72 -16.30 -16.95
N THR A 369 19.73 -17.07 -17.40
CA THR A 369 19.82 -17.56 -18.80
C THR A 369 19.89 -19.08 -18.94
N ASN A 370 20.34 -19.80 -17.90
CA ASN A 370 20.52 -21.25 -17.93
C ASN A 370 19.72 -21.96 -16.82
N PRO A 371 18.43 -22.28 -17.04
CA PRO A 371 17.55 -21.75 -18.09
C PRO A 371 17.07 -20.32 -17.75
N LYS A 372 16.46 -19.65 -18.74
CA LYS A 372 15.72 -18.41 -18.51
C LYS A 372 14.52 -18.64 -17.58
N ILE A 373 14.10 -17.60 -16.87
CA ILE A 373 12.79 -17.61 -16.21
C ILE A 373 11.73 -17.46 -17.30
N ARG A 374 10.93 -18.51 -17.49
CA ARG A 374 9.84 -18.58 -18.47
C ARG A 374 8.47 -18.44 -17.80
N MET A 375 8.37 -18.83 -16.53
CA MET A 375 7.15 -18.65 -15.75
C MET A 375 7.42 -18.00 -14.39
N ILE A 376 6.54 -17.11 -13.97
CA ILE A 376 6.50 -16.56 -12.60
C ILE A 376 5.14 -16.86 -12.00
N PHE A 377 5.12 -17.52 -10.84
CA PHE A 377 3.92 -17.71 -10.01
C PHE A 377 4.04 -16.83 -8.77
N VAL A 378 3.13 -15.87 -8.60
CA VAL A 378 3.16 -14.88 -7.52
C VAL A 378 2.03 -15.14 -6.52
N THR A 379 2.37 -15.19 -5.23
CA THR A 379 1.43 -15.29 -4.08
C THR A 379 1.79 -14.24 -3.02
N ALA A 380 0.77 -13.77 -2.29
CA ALA A 380 0.92 -12.85 -1.15
C ALA A 380 1.84 -11.62 -1.39
N ALA A 381 1.87 -11.08 -2.62
CA ALA A 381 2.82 -10.03 -3.01
C ALA A 381 2.30 -9.10 -4.11
N ASN A 382 2.94 -7.93 -4.26
CA ASN A 382 2.87 -7.08 -5.44
C ASN A 382 4.31 -6.64 -5.80
N PRO A 383 5.12 -7.54 -6.41
CA PRO A 383 6.54 -7.30 -6.69
C PRO A 383 6.79 -6.07 -7.56
N VAL A 384 5.95 -5.80 -8.57
CA VAL A 384 6.15 -4.68 -9.49
C VAL A 384 6.10 -3.34 -8.75
N CYS A 385 5.18 -3.20 -7.80
CA CYS A 385 5.10 -2.03 -6.94
C CYS A 385 6.18 -2.00 -5.85
N MET A 386 6.39 -3.12 -5.17
CA MET A 386 7.08 -3.13 -3.87
C MET A 386 8.58 -3.38 -3.94
N ALA A 387 9.10 -4.05 -4.98
CA ALA A 387 10.53 -4.23 -5.16
C ALA A 387 11.20 -2.93 -5.64
N PRO A 388 12.49 -2.69 -5.31
CA PRO A 388 13.23 -1.54 -5.81
C PRO A 388 13.42 -1.62 -7.33
N ASN A 389 13.64 -0.48 -7.97
CA ASN A 389 13.79 -0.37 -9.41
C ASN A 389 12.57 -0.93 -10.18
N THR A 390 11.41 -0.39 -9.84
CA THR A 390 10.09 -0.78 -10.38
C THR A 390 10.10 -0.98 -11.90
N ASP A 391 10.74 -0.09 -12.66
CA ASP A 391 10.74 -0.17 -14.12
C ASP A 391 11.55 -1.39 -14.62
N LYS A 392 12.67 -1.73 -13.95
CA LYS A 392 13.43 -2.95 -14.25
C LYS A 392 12.62 -4.20 -13.89
N VAL A 393 11.90 -4.20 -12.77
CA VAL A 393 11.02 -5.32 -12.37
C VAL A 393 9.87 -5.48 -13.38
N SER A 394 9.20 -4.39 -13.76
CA SER A 394 8.16 -4.40 -14.79
C SER A 394 8.67 -4.94 -16.12
N ARG A 395 9.90 -4.57 -16.53
CA ARG A 395 10.55 -5.12 -17.73
C ARG A 395 10.77 -6.62 -17.62
N ALA A 396 11.27 -7.10 -16.47
CA ALA A 396 11.52 -8.52 -16.23
C ALA A 396 10.23 -9.35 -16.33
N PHE A 397 9.15 -8.88 -15.69
CA PHE A 397 7.83 -9.52 -15.75
C PHE A 397 7.26 -9.52 -17.18
N ARG A 398 7.40 -8.41 -17.92
CA ARG A 398 6.91 -8.29 -19.32
C ARG A 398 7.62 -9.25 -20.28
N GLN A 399 8.88 -9.60 -20.03
CA GLN A 399 9.64 -10.53 -20.87
C GLN A 399 9.41 -12.01 -20.51
N THR A 400 8.71 -12.28 -19.40
CA THR A 400 8.39 -13.64 -18.96
C THR A 400 7.23 -14.19 -19.80
N GLU A 401 7.36 -15.42 -20.29
CA GLU A 401 6.38 -16.04 -21.20
C GLU A 401 5.00 -16.28 -20.55
N PHE A 402 4.97 -16.56 -19.25
CA PHE A 402 3.73 -16.87 -18.53
C PHE A 402 3.78 -16.41 -17.07
N VAL A 403 2.77 -15.66 -16.63
CA VAL A 403 2.72 -15.11 -15.27
C VAL A 403 1.37 -15.45 -14.65
N VAL A 404 1.40 -16.09 -13.48
CA VAL A 404 0.23 -16.43 -12.68
C VAL A 404 0.24 -15.55 -11.44
N TYR A 405 -0.86 -14.85 -11.19
CA TYR A 405 -0.99 -13.93 -10.07
C TYR A 405 -2.17 -14.31 -9.18
N SER A 406 -1.87 -14.68 -7.93
CA SER A 406 -2.86 -14.83 -6.85
C SER A 406 -2.98 -13.50 -6.10
N GLY A 407 -4.17 -12.91 -6.10
CA GLY A 407 -4.39 -11.58 -5.53
C GLY A 407 -5.85 -11.22 -5.31
N HIS A 408 -6.10 -10.01 -4.82
CA HIS A 408 -7.46 -9.48 -4.58
C HIS A 408 -7.88 -8.43 -5.61
N PHE A 409 -6.94 -7.69 -6.18
CA PHE A 409 -7.21 -6.52 -7.02
C PHE A 409 -6.32 -6.53 -8.26
N LEU A 410 -6.75 -5.80 -9.30
CA LEU A 410 -5.97 -5.59 -10.53
C LEU A 410 -4.86 -4.53 -10.32
N ASP A 411 -3.94 -4.84 -9.43
CA ASP A 411 -2.79 -3.99 -9.10
C ASP A 411 -1.69 -4.04 -10.18
N ASP A 412 -0.52 -3.44 -9.90
CA ASP A 412 0.58 -3.33 -10.87
C ASP A 412 1.16 -4.68 -11.30
N THR A 413 1.08 -5.72 -10.45
CA THR A 413 1.56 -7.06 -10.83
C THR A 413 0.55 -7.75 -11.74
N ALA A 414 -0.75 -7.50 -11.55
CA ALA A 414 -1.81 -8.02 -12.41
C ALA A 414 -1.69 -7.51 -13.86
N ASP A 415 -1.08 -6.35 -14.12
CA ASP A 415 -0.86 -5.85 -15.48
C ASP A 415 0.06 -6.74 -16.31
N HIS A 416 0.91 -7.52 -15.64
CA HIS A 416 1.82 -8.47 -16.26
C HIS A 416 1.30 -9.91 -16.24
N ALA A 417 0.17 -10.16 -15.57
CA ALA A 417 -0.38 -11.49 -15.40
C ALA A 417 -1.11 -11.99 -16.66
N HIS A 418 -0.96 -13.29 -16.91
CA HIS A 418 -1.68 -14.04 -17.93
C HIS A 418 -2.87 -14.79 -17.32
N VAL A 419 -2.76 -15.17 -16.04
CA VAL A 419 -3.84 -15.77 -15.24
C VAL A 419 -3.94 -15.03 -13.91
N PHE A 420 -5.17 -14.63 -13.56
CA PHE A 420 -5.50 -14.07 -12.26
C PHE A 420 -6.32 -15.08 -11.45
N LEU A 421 -5.86 -15.39 -10.24
CA LEU A 421 -6.53 -16.30 -9.30
C LEU A 421 -7.03 -15.49 -8.08
N PRO A 422 -8.35 -15.32 -7.90
CA PRO A 422 -8.88 -14.51 -6.81
C PRO A 422 -8.74 -15.19 -5.46
N ALA A 423 -7.93 -14.60 -4.59
CA ALA A 423 -7.67 -15.11 -3.25
C ALA A 423 -8.74 -14.67 -2.24
N THR A 424 -8.97 -15.53 -1.24
CA THR A 424 -9.67 -15.15 -0.01
C THR A 424 -8.85 -14.13 0.79
N THR A 425 -9.54 -13.23 1.48
CA THR A 425 -8.99 -12.53 2.62
C THR A 425 -8.92 -13.48 3.82
N PHE A 426 -8.08 -13.15 4.81
CA PHE A 426 -8.00 -13.91 6.07
C PHE A 426 -9.33 -14.06 6.84
N LEU A 427 -10.37 -13.29 6.47
CA LEU A 427 -11.70 -13.34 7.09
C LEU A 427 -12.59 -14.42 6.47
N GLU A 428 -12.16 -15.03 5.36
CA GLU A 428 -12.90 -16.02 4.58
C GLU A 428 -12.28 -17.42 4.65
N GLU A 429 -11.16 -17.56 5.35
CA GLU A 429 -10.39 -18.81 5.45
C GLU A 429 -10.05 -19.19 6.90
N GLN A 430 -9.59 -20.43 7.06
CA GLN A 430 -9.14 -20.98 8.33
C GLN A 430 -7.65 -21.30 8.26
N ASP A 431 -6.90 -20.81 9.24
CA ASP A 431 -5.46 -21.04 9.34
C ASP A 431 -4.95 -20.72 10.78
N VAL A 432 -3.64 -20.67 10.99
CA VAL A 432 -2.99 -20.28 12.24
C VAL A 432 -1.95 -19.21 11.95
N MET A 433 -1.89 -18.17 12.78
CA MET A 433 -0.99 -17.01 12.64
C MET A 433 -0.07 -16.87 13.85
N ALA A 434 1.23 -16.86 13.58
CA ALA A 434 2.28 -16.54 14.53
C ALA A 434 2.71 -15.07 14.38
N SER A 435 3.26 -14.49 15.44
CA SER A 435 3.72 -13.11 15.44
C SER A 435 5.24 -13.03 15.35
N TYR A 436 5.72 -12.03 14.63
CA TYR A 436 7.14 -11.64 14.63
C TYR A 436 7.42 -10.50 15.61
N GLY A 437 6.42 -10.05 16.38
CA GLY A 437 6.57 -9.03 17.41
C GLY A 437 6.24 -9.48 18.83
N HIS A 438 5.72 -10.69 19.03
CA HIS A 438 5.45 -11.29 20.35
C HIS A 438 5.34 -12.82 20.29
N ASN A 439 5.37 -13.48 21.45
CA ASN A 439 5.38 -14.94 21.57
C ASN A 439 4.00 -15.60 21.56
N TYR A 440 2.98 -14.97 20.96
CA TYR A 440 1.62 -15.55 20.90
C TYR A 440 1.29 -16.00 19.48
N VAL A 441 0.70 -17.17 19.39
CA VAL A 441 0.13 -17.77 18.18
C VAL A 441 -1.39 -17.82 18.34
N GLY A 442 -2.13 -17.40 17.32
CA GLY A 442 -3.59 -17.37 17.36
C GLY A 442 -4.20 -18.01 16.11
N ALA A 443 -5.43 -18.51 16.21
CA ALA A 443 -6.16 -19.00 15.05
C ALA A 443 -6.60 -17.83 14.14
N VAL A 444 -6.56 -18.10 12.85
CA VAL A 444 -7.32 -17.37 11.83
C VAL A 444 -8.61 -18.17 11.65
N ASN A 445 -9.68 -17.71 12.28
CA ASN A 445 -10.98 -18.35 12.17
C ASN A 445 -11.73 -17.78 10.98
N LYS A 446 -12.36 -18.67 10.19
CA LYS A 446 -13.25 -18.29 9.10
C LYS A 446 -14.44 -17.51 9.67
N VAL A 447 -14.58 -16.25 9.26
CA VAL A 447 -15.61 -15.32 9.76
C VAL A 447 -16.83 -15.31 8.86
N ILE A 448 -16.61 -15.34 7.55
CA ILE A 448 -17.67 -15.37 6.51
C ILE A 448 -17.34 -16.43 5.46
N GLU A 449 -18.33 -16.79 4.64
CA GLU A 449 -18.09 -17.52 3.41
C GLU A 449 -17.28 -16.67 2.41
N PRO A 450 -16.42 -17.28 1.57
CA PRO A 450 -15.71 -16.57 0.51
C PRO A 450 -16.66 -15.78 -0.37
N VAL A 451 -16.33 -14.52 -0.63
CA VAL A 451 -17.10 -13.65 -1.52
C VAL A 451 -16.90 -14.08 -2.98
N GLY A 452 -18.02 -14.33 -3.68
CA GLY A 452 -18.01 -14.82 -5.06
C GLY A 452 -17.32 -16.18 -5.18
N GLU A 453 -16.40 -16.31 -6.13
CA GLU A 453 -15.64 -17.53 -6.37
C GLU A 453 -14.24 -17.47 -5.75
N CYS A 454 -13.96 -16.55 -4.84
CA CYS A 454 -12.65 -16.49 -4.16
C CYS A 454 -12.33 -17.82 -3.45
N ARG A 455 -11.06 -18.22 -3.47
CA ARG A 455 -10.57 -19.43 -2.78
C ARG A 455 -9.27 -19.14 -2.04
N SER A 456 -8.99 -19.90 -1.00
CA SER A 456 -7.69 -19.80 -0.31
C SER A 456 -6.59 -20.37 -1.18
N GLU A 457 -5.39 -19.81 -1.05
CA GLU A 457 -4.22 -20.34 -1.76
C GLU A 457 -4.00 -21.81 -1.43
N PHE A 458 -4.25 -22.24 -0.19
CA PHE A 458 -4.26 -23.65 0.20
C PHE A 458 -5.17 -24.48 -0.71
N TRP A 459 -6.43 -24.08 -0.90
CA TRP A 459 -7.35 -24.75 -1.82
C TRP A 459 -6.84 -24.72 -3.27
N MET A 460 -6.29 -23.58 -3.72
CA MET A 460 -5.75 -23.45 -5.07
C MET A 460 -4.64 -24.46 -5.33
N PHE A 461 -3.69 -24.59 -4.40
CA PHE A 461 -2.60 -25.56 -4.53
C PHE A 461 -3.08 -27.00 -4.39
N GLN A 462 -4.13 -27.29 -3.60
CA GLN A 462 -4.74 -28.62 -3.58
C GLN A 462 -5.36 -29.00 -4.92
N GLU A 463 -6.11 -28.10 -5.54
CA GLU A 463 -6.72 -28.36 -6.84
C GLU A 463 -5.71 -28.32 -7.99
N LEU A 464 -4.64 -27.54 -7.86
CA LEU A 464 -3.52 -27.59 -8.79
C LEU A 464 -2.78 -28.94 -8.66
N ALA A 465 -2.50 -29.41 -7.45
CA ALA A 465 -1.84 -30.69 -7.19
C ALA A 465 -2.60 -31.89 -7.76
N ARG A 466 -3.94 -31.81 -7.86
CA ARG A 466 -4.78 -32.84 -8.50
C ARG A 466 -4.34 -33.15 -9.94
N ARG A 467 -3.65 -32.22 -10.60
CA ARG A 467 -3.19 -32.33 -12.00
C ARG A 467 -1.79 -32.92 -12.14
N PHE A 468 -1.17 -33.34 -11.03
CA PHE A 468 0.19 -33.89 -10.98
C PHE A 468 0.23 -35.27 -10.30
N PRO A 469 1.26 -36.11 -10.56
CA PRO A 469 1.36 -37.45 -9.98
C PRO A 469 1.47 -37.49 -8.45
N PHE A 470 1.99 -36.44 -7.82
CA PHE A 470 2.13 -36.34 -6.36
C PHE A 470 0.83 -35.94 -5.63
N ALA A 471 -0.32 -35.95 -6.31
CA ALA A 471 -1.60 -35.50 -5.74
C ALA A 471 -1.92 -36.13 -4.38
N SER A 472 -1.64 -37.43 -4.19
CA SER A 472 -1.89 -38.14 -2.93
C SER A 472 -1.02 -37.67 -1.76
N GLU A 473 0.15 -37.09 -2.04
CA GLU A 473 1.05 -36.56 -1.01
C GLU A 473 0.60 -35.18 -0.52
N TYR A 474 0.05 -34.36 -1.42
CA TYR A 474 -0.33 -32.97 -1.12
C TYR A 474 -1.81 -32.81 -0.71
N ARG A 475 -2.74 -33.57 -1.31
CA ARG A 475 -4.19 -33.40 -1.13
C ARG A 475 -4.71 -34.13 0.12
N ARG A 476 -4.35 -33.60 1.28
CA ARG A 476 -4.81 -34.03 2.61
C ARG A 476 -5.88 -33.08 3.15
N GLY A 477 -6.61 -33.45 4.21
CA GLY A 477 -7.62 -32.57 4.80
C GLY A 477 -7.03 -31.26 5.35
N LEU A 478 -7.81 -30.18 5.39
CA LEU A 478 -7.36 -28.90 5.98
C LEU A 478 -6.91 -29.07 7.43
N GLU A 479 -7.73 -29.72 8.26
CA GLU A 479 -7.40 -29.97 9.67
C GLU A 479 -6.19 -30.88 9.80
N GLU A 480 -6.07 -31.90 8.94
CA GLU A 480 -4.94 -32.81 8.94
C GLU A 480 -3.62 -32.08 8.64
N TRP A 481 -3.64 -31.14 7.69
CA TRP A 481 -2.49 -30.29 7.39
C TRP A 481 -2.17 -29.33 8.53
N LEU A 482 -3.16 -28.68 9.12
CA LEU A 482 -2.94 -27.81 10.27
C LEU A 482 -2.37 -28.60 11.46
N GLU A 483 -2.85 -29.82 11.71
CA GLU A 483 -2.33 -30.68 12.77
C GLU A 483 -0.87 -31.06 12.53
N ALA A 484 -0.51 -31.35 11.28
CA ALA A 484 0.87 -31.65 10.90
C ALA A 484 1.79 -30.43 11.04
N VAL A 485 1.41 -29.29 10.45
CA VAL A 485 2.23 -28.07 10.44
C VAL A 485 2.34 -27.45 11.84
N CYS A 486 1.29 -27.54 12.66
CA CYS A 486 1.25 -27.01 14.03
C CYS A 486 1.62 -28.06 15.09
N ALA A 487 2.12 -29.25 14.70
CA ALA A 487 2.54 -30.27 15.64
C ALA A 487 3.50 -29.75 16.75
N PRO A 488 4.49 -28.87 16.45
CA PRO A 488 5.36 -28.30 17.49
C PRO A 488 4.62 -27.51 18.57
N LEU A 489 3.52 -26.81 18.24
CA LEU A 489 2.71 -26.08 19.22
C LEU A 489 2.03 -27.04 20.21
N ARG A 490 1.47 -28.12 19.67
CA ARG A 490 0.81 -29.17 20.46
C ARG A 490 1.81 -29.89 21.37
N GLU A 491 3.01 -30.18 20.87
CA GLU A 491 4.09 -30.80 21.63
C GLU A 491 4.58 -29.90 22.78
N GLN A 492 4.62 -28.58 22.57
CA GLN A 492 5.00 -27.62 23.61
C GLN A 492 3.97 -27.51 24.74
N GLY A 493 2.67 -27.69 24.47
CA GLY A 493 1.66 -27.42 25.49
C GLY A 493 0.23 -27.75 25.12
N ARG A 494 -0.06 -29.00 24.71
CA ARG A 494 -1.43 -29.49 24.44
C ARG A 494 -2.43 -29.09 25.55
N ASP A 495 -2.15 -29.44 26.79
CA ASP A 495 -3.05 -29.17 27.92
C ASP A 495 -3.10 -27.68 28.33
N GLN A 496 -2.20 -26.87 27.77
CA GLN A 496 -2.09 -25.42 27.99
C GLN A 496 -2.72 -24.62 26.83
N GLY A 497 -3.32 -25.30 25.85
CA GLY A 497 -4.00 -24.69 24.71
C GLY A 497 -3.18 -24.59 23.43
N GLY A 498 -2.10 -25.36 23.31
CA GLY A 498 -1.29 -25.47 22.09
C GLY A 498 -1.90 -26.37 21.00
N ASP A 499 -3.07 -26.98 21.24
CA ASP A 499 -3.81 -27.72 20.22
C ASP A 499 -4.74 -26.80 19.40
N LEU A 500 -5.12 -27.25 18.20
CA LEU A 500 -5.94 -26.47 17.28
C LEU A 500 -7.34 -26.14 17.83
N GLN A 501 -7.96 -27.03 18.62
CA GLN A 501 -9.29 -26.79 19.17
C GLN A 501 -9.25 -25.64 20.17
N ALA A 502 -8.25 -25.60 21.04
CA ALA A 502 -8.04 -24.50 21.98
C ALA A 502 -7.66 -23.18 21.28
N LEU A 503 -6.79 -23.23 20.26
CA LEU A 503 -6.35 -22.05 19.50
C LEU A 503 -7.50 -21.27 18.86
N ARG A 504 -8.60 -21.94 18.51
CA ARG A 504 -9.81 -21.30 17.94
C ARG A 504 -10.45 -20.29 18.88
N SER A 505 -10.30 -20.45 20.19
CA SER A 505 -10.92 -19.56 21.19
C SER A 505 -9.92 -18.62 21.86
N ARG A 506 -8.66 -19.04 22.03
CA ARG A 506 -7.65 -18.27 22.75
C ARG A 506 -6.26 -18.38 22.10
N PRO A 507 -5.44 -17.33 22.12
CA PRO A 507 -4.06 -17.43 21.67
C PRO A 507 -3.22 -18.28 22.63
N PHE A 508 -2.27 -19.03 22.07
CA PHE A 508 -1.28 -19.81 22.81
C PHE A 508 0.04 -19.06 22.88
N ARG A 509 0.67 -19.03 24.05
CA ARG A 509 2.03 -18.49 24.19
C ARG A 509 3.04 -19.61 23.97
N VAL A 510 3.92 -19.47 22.98
CA VAL A 510 4.99 -20.45 22.76
C VAL A 510 5.98 -20.45 23.93
N ASN A 511 6.71 -21.56 24.09
CA ASN A 511 7.75 -21.67 25.11
C ASN A 511 8.98 -20.81 24.73
N ALA A 512 8.88 -19.52 25.04
CA ALA A 512 9.94 -18.53 24.82
C ALA A 512 10.23 -17.76 26.12
N PRO A 513 11.50 -17.35 26.35
CA PRO A 513 11.87 -16.62 27.56
C PRO A 513 11.19 -15.24 27.62
N MET A 514 10.83 -14.80 28.83
CA MET A 514 10.42 -13.40 29.06
C MET A 514 11.62 -12.45 28.93
N VAL A 515 12.73 -12.85 29.53
CA VAL A 515 14.01 -12.14 29.54
C VAL A 515 15.05 -13.04 28.88
N PRO A 516 15.46 -12.77 27.63
CA PRO A 516 16.52 -13.53 26.98
C PRO A 516 17.87 -13.29 27.67
N TYR A 517 18.77 -14.28 27.60
CA TYR A 517 20.16 -14.18 28.06
C TYR A 517 20.34 -13.84 29.56
N ALA A 518 19.35 -14.17 30.40
CA ALA A 518 19.41 -13.92 31.85
C ALA A 518 20.57 -14.65 32.55
N ASP A 519 21.02 -15.78 31.98
CA ASP A 519 22.17 -16.57 32.42
C ASP A 519 23.50 -16.09 31.82
N ARG A 520 23.49 -15.01 31.03
CA ARG A 520 24.64 -14.45 30.32
C ARG A 520 25.31 -15.43 29.34
N ARG A 521 24.53 -16.38 28.81
CA ARG A 521 24.94 -17.26 27.71
C ARG A 521 24.25 -16.84 26.43
N PHE A 522 25.03 -16.76 25.37
CA PHE A 522 24.55 -16.37 24.04
C PHE A 522 24.66 -17.56 23.09
N PRO A 523 23.69 -17.80 22.20
CA PRO A 523 23.76 -18.84 21.18
C PRO A 523 24.81 -18.58 20.07
N THR A 524 25.95 -17.99 20.43
CA THR A 524 27.15 -17.88 19.60
C THR A 524 28.02 -19.13 19.76
N PRO A 525 28.94 -19.42 18.83
CA PRO A 525 29.88 -20.54 18.98
C PRO A 525 30.71 -20.52 20.27
N SER A 526 31.02 -19.34 20.82
CA SER A 526 31.79 -19.19 22.07
C SER A 526 30.92 -19.15 23.33
N GLY A 527 29.60 -19.07 23.20
CA GLY A 527 28.68 -18.84 24.31
C GLY A 527 28.65 -17.38 24.82
N LYS A 528 29.40 -16.47 24.18
CA LYS A 528 29.62 -15.07 24.61
C LYS A 528 29.00 -14.07 23.63
N PHE A 529 28.70 -12.87 24.13
CA PHE A 529 28.28 -11.74 23.31
C PHE A 529 29.45 -11.24 22.46
N ARG A 530 29.21 -10.98 21.18
CA ARG A 530 30.23 -10.49 20.25
C ARG A 530 30.05 -9.01 19.95
N PHE A 531 31.06 -8.22 20.34
CA PHE A 531 31.14 -6.81 20.02
C PHE A 531 31.52 -6.57 18.56
N LEU A 532 31.18 -5.38 18.04
CA LEU A 532 31.63 -4.92 16.72
C LEU A 532 33.16 -4.74 16.71
N GLU A 533 33.86 -5.49 15.86
CA GLU A 533 35.34 -5.51 15.81
C GLU A 533 35.93 -4.51 14.81
N ARG A 534 35.18 -4.19 13.73
CA ARG A 534 35.67 -3.28 12.68
C ARG A 534 34.52 -2.53 12.02
N LEU A 535 34.80 -1.32 11.57
CA LEU A 535 33.90 -0.59 10.67
C LEU A 535 34.19 -0.97 9.24
N ASP A 536 33.12 -1.23 8.51
CA ASP A 536 33.16 -1.42 7.08
C ASP A 536 33.06 -0.07 6.38
N GLU A 537 33.82 0.11 5.30
CA GLU A 537 33.62 1.26 4.42
C GLU A 537 32.41 1.00 3.52
N ALA A 538 31.56 2.02 3.42
CA ALA A 538 30.45 2.00 2.48
C ALA A 538 31.00 1.97 1.06
N GLU A 539 30.29 1.31 0.15
CA GLU A 539 30.50 1.61 -1.27
C GLU A 539 30.36 3.12 -1.45
N PRO A 540 31.20 3.76 -2.28
CA PRO A 540 31.01 5.16 -2.62
C PRO A 540 29.63 5.33 -3.26
N SER A 541 28.63 5.70 -2.46
CA SER A 541 27.46 6.38 -2.98
C SER A 541 27.99 7.76 -3.34
N PRO A 542 27.93 8.18 -4.61
CA PRO A 542 28.49 9.45 -4.96
C PRO A 542 27.56 10.48 -4.27
N GLU A 543 28.03 11.04 -3.15
CA GLU A 543 27.54 12.31 -2.63
C GLU A 543 27.83 13.33 -3.72
N THR A 544 26.95 13.34 -4.71
CA THR A 544 26.99 14.29 -5.79
C THR A 544 26.22 15.51 -5.31
N PRO A 545 26.74 16.72 -5.56
CA PRO A 545 25.94 17.94 -5.45
C PRO A 545 24.63 17.86 -6.26
N GLU A 546 24.55 16.96 -7.25
CA GLU A 546 23.37 16.71 -8.08
C GLU A 546 22.20 16.06 -7.31
N PHE A 547 22.45 15.13 -6.37
CA PHE A 547 21.40 14.44 -5.60
C PHE A 547 21.59 14.64 -4.08
N PRO A 548 21.23 15.82 -3.55
CA PRO A 548 21.60 16.24 -2.19
C PRO A 548 20.78 15.57 -1.08
N TYR A 549 19.64 14.95 -1.38
CA TYR A 549 18.74 14.41 -0.36
C TYR A 549 18.76 12.88 -0.32
N THR A 550 18.82 12.31 0.88
CA THR A 550 18.50 10.89 1.09
C THR A 550 16.99 10.69 1.14
N LEU A 551 16.45 9.81 0.29
CA LEU A 551 15.03 9.50 0.27
C LEU A 551 14.68 8.48 1.37
N LEU A 552 13.78 8.87 2.29
CA LEU A 552 13.24 8.00 3.32
C LEU A 552 11.79 7.64 2.99
N THR A 553 11.58 6.43 2.48
CA THR A 553 10.24 5.87 2.21
C THR A 553 9.66 5.19 3.47
N VAL A 554 9.03 5.98 4.35
CA VAL A 554 8.51 5.54 5.66
C VAL A 554 7.19 4.78 5.53
N ALA A 555 6.81 3.99 6.54
CA ALA A 555 5.55 3.25 6.52
C ALA A 555 4.33 4.19 6.69
N PRO A 556 3.28 4.06 5.84
CA PRO A 556 2.07 4.87 5.96
C PRO A 556 1.29 4.57 7.25
N HIS A 557 0.51 5.54 7.71
CA HIS A 557 -0.32 5.37 8.92
C HIS A 557 -1.62 4.59 8.66
N ASP A 558 -2.20 4.75 7.48
CA ASP A 558 -3.55 4.30 7.13
C ASP A 558 -3.57 3.04 6.25
N ALA A 559 -2.45 2.68 5.62
CA ALA A 559 -2.32 1.50 4.79
C ALA A 559 -1.17 0.59 5.24
N ILE A 560 -1.07 -0.58 4.62
CA ILE A 560 0.10 -1.46 4.72
C ILE A 560 0.64 -1.63 3.31
N CYS A 561 1.80 -1.02 3.03
CA CYS A 561 2.46 -1.13 1.72
C CYS A 561 1.50 -0.80 0.56
N SER A 562 1.29 -1.72 -0.38
CA SER A 562 0.38 -1.58 -1.53
C SER A 562 -1.05 -2.05 -1.26
N GLU A 563 -1.43 -2.38 -0.02
CA GLU A 563 -2.77 -2.86 0.34
C GLU A 563 -3.83 -1.74 0.39
N ARG A 564 -4.11 -1.16 -0.77
CA ARG A 564 -5.15 -0.15 -1.00
C ARG A 564 -5.82 -0.41 -2.35
N THR A 565 -7.03 0.07 -2.57
CA THR A 565 -7.67 0.01 -3.90
C THR A 565 -7.28 1.22 -4.73
N LEU A 566 -7.58 1.26 -6.04
CA LEU A 566 -7.26 2.43 -6.86
C LEU A 566 -8.02 3.67 -6.37
N ALA A 567 -9.28 3.53 -5.96
CA ALA A 567 -10.07 4.62 -5.40
C ALA A 567 -9.54 5.18 -4.07
N ASP A 568 -8.76 4.39 -3.32
CA ASP A 568 -8.12 4.80 -2.07
C ASP A 568 -6.85 5.66 -2.28
N HIS A 569 -6.34 5.78 -3.52
CA HIS A 569 -5.17 6.60 -3.80
C HIS A 569 -5.54 8.09 -3.84
N GLU A 570 -4.77 8.88 -3.09
CA GLU A 570 -4.69 10.32 -3.33
C GLU A 570 -4.19 10.59 -4.76
N PRO A 571 -4.50 11.76 -5.36
CA PRO A 571 -4.08 12.05 -6.73
C PRO A 571 -2.58 11.86 -6.97
N LEU A 572 -1.73 12.31 -6.04
CA LEU A 572 -0.27 12.20 -6.12
C LEU A 572 0.32 11.88 -4.74
N PRO A 573 1.51 11.25 -4.68
CA PRO A 573 2.22 11.06 -3.42
C PRO A 573 2.66 12.42 -2.84
N ALA A 574 2.65 12.51 -1.52
CA ALA A 574 3.21 13.65 -0.80
C ALA A 574 4.70 13.38 -0.49
N VAL A 575 5.53 14.41 -0.68
CA VAL A 575 6.96 14.40 -0.29
C VAL A 575 7.22 15.56 0.65
N VAL A 576 7.97 15.32 1.72
CA VAL A 576 8.26 16.30 2.76
C VAL A 576 9.72 16.72 2.70
N LEU A 577 9.96 18.02 2.56
CA LEU A 577 11.28 18.65 2.54
C LEU A 577 11.37 19.69 3.67
N SER A 578 12.59 20.01 4.12
CA SER A 578 12.76 21.09 5.10
C SER A 578 12.40 22.44 4.49
N ALA A 579 11.86 23.34 5.32
CA ALA A 579 11.50 24.69 4.90
C ALA A 579 12.67 25.49 4.33
N ARG A 580 13.87 25.32 4.90
CA ARG A 580 15.07 25.99 4.38
C ARG A 580 15.44 25.49 2.99
N GLN A 581 15.40 24.19 2.76
CA GLN A 581 15.74 23.59 1.47
C GLN A 581 14.69 23.88 0.40
N ALA A 582 13.40 23.84 0.77
CA ALA A 582 12.32 24.27 -0.12
C ALA A 582 12.47 25.73 -0.53
N ALA A 583 12.72 26.65 0.42
CA ALA A 583 12.95 28.06 0.13
C ALA A 583 14.20 28.29 -0.75
N GLY A 584 15.29 27.56 -0.49
CA GLY A 584 16.50 27.62 -1.31
C GLY A 584 16.29 27.17 -2.76
N LEU A 585 15.29 26.33 -3.02
CA LEU A 585 14.86 25.89 -4.35
C LEU A 585 13.75 26.76 -4.96
N GLY A 586 13.27 27.79 -4.25
CA GLY A 586 12.10 28.59 -4.67
C GLY A 586 10.80 27.79 -4.71
N LEU A 587 10.69 26.75 -3.88
CA LEU A 587 9.52 25.86 -3.80
C LEU A 587 8.68 26.16 -2.55
N GLU A 588 7.37 26.07 -2.70
CA GLU A 588 6.40 26.39 -1.65
C GLU A 588 5.49 25.19 -1.32
N GLN A 589 4.82 25.27 -0.16
CA GLN A 589 3.84 24.27 0.27
C GLN A 589 2.81 23.97 -0.82
N GLY A 590 2.56 22.69 -1.07
CA GLY A 590 1.51 22.23 -1.99
C GLY A 590 1.88 22.27 -3.47
N ARG A 591 3.04 22.83 -3.85
CA ARG A 591 3.52 22.86 -5.23
C ARG A 591 3.74 21.45 -5.79
N LEU A 592 3.52 21.28 -7.08
CA LEU A 592 3.90 20.07 -7.79
C LEU A 592 5.40 20.07 -8.07
N VAL A 593 6.05 18.96 -7.75
CA VAL A 593 7.49 18.79 -7.89
C VAL A 593 7.82 17.51 -8.64
N LYS A 594 8.94 17.55 -9.36
CA LYS A 594 9.61 16.37 -9.89
C LYS A 594 10.62 15.92 -8.85
N VAL A 595 10.46 14.70 -8.34
CA VAL A 595 11.49 14.02 -7.55
C VAL A 595 12.18 13.03 -8.45
N PHE A 596 13.50 13.05 -8.52
CA PHE A 596 14.26 12.22 -9.45
C PHE A 596 15.57 11.71 -8.88
N SER A 597 16.00 10.57 -9.40
CA SER A 597 17.27 9.88 -9.12
C SER A 597 17.88 9.41 -10.45
N PRO A 598 19.09 8.83 -10.45
CA PRO A 598 19.64 8.19 -11.64
C PRO A 598 18.78 7.03 -12.20
N HIS A 599 17.81 6.53 -11.43
CA HIS A 599 16.98 5.38 -11.82
C HIS A 599 15.62 5.78 -12.40
N GLY A 600 15.12 6.97 -12.07
CA GLY A 600 13.80 7.39 -12.54
C GLY A 600 13.34 8.72 -11.94
N ALA A 601 12.10 9.09 -12.25
CA ALA A 601 11.46 10.27 -11.73
C ALA A 601 9.99 10.00 -11.39
N VAL A 602 9.46 10.73 -10.42
CA VAL A 602 8.05 10.70 -10.02
C VAL A 602 7.53 12.12 -9.85
N LYS A 603 6.23 12.29 -10.11
CA LYS A 603 5.50 13.52 -9.80
C LYS A 603 4.98 13.43 -8.36
N ALA A 604 5.14 14.48 -7.58
CA ALA A 604 4.69 14.52 -6.20
C ALA A 604 4.17 15.91 -5.81
N ARG A 605 3.41 15.96 -4.71
CA ARG A 605 3.03 17.21 -4.06
C ARG A 605 4.00 17.49 -2.92
N LEU A 606 4.58 18.68 -2.92
CA LEU A 606 5.50 19.11 -1.87
C LEU A 606 4.74 19.47 -0.58
N SER A 607 5.23 18.96 0.54
CA SER A 607 4.95 19.47 1.87
C SER A 607 6.25 19.97 2.49
N VAL A 608 6.15 21.02 3.28
CA VAL A 608 7.26 21.71 3.91
C VAL A 608 7.19 21.52 5.42
N ASP A 609 8.30 21.16 6.03
CA ASP A 609 8.43 20.95 7.47
C ASP A 609 9.55 21.83 8.04
N LEU A 610 9.27 22.52 9.16
CA LEU A 610 10.19 23.47 9.79
C LEU A 610 11.29 22.79 10.62
N GLU A 611 11.06 21.57 11.08
CA GLU A 611 11.95 20.83 11.98
C GLU A 611 12.68 19.68 11.29
N LEU A 612 12.31 19.34 10.04
CA LEU A 612 12.98 18.31 9.27
C LEU A 612 14.42 18.71 8.95
N ARG A 613 15.36 17.77 9.16
CA ARG A 613 16.76 17.94 8.76
C ARG A 613 16.89 18.16 7.24
N GLU A 614 17.93 18.85 6.85
CA GLU A 614 18.07 19.42 5.49
C GLU A 614 18.61 18.43 4.44
N ASP A 615 19.17 17.30 4.86
CA ASP A 615 19.79 16.30 3.98
C ASP A 615 18.86 15.13 3.62
N ILE A 616 17.55 15.23 3.92
CA ILE A 616 16.57 14.17 3.65
C ILE A 616 15.32 14.68 2.93
N LEU A 617 14.67 13.76 2.22
CA LEU A 617 13.32 13.89 1.69
C LEU A 617 12.48 12.71 2.22
N VAL A 618 11.34 12.98 2.85
CA VAL A 618 10.50 11.92 3.43
C VAL A 618 9.26 11.71 2.58
N ALA A 619 8.89 10.46 2.34
CA ALA A 619 7.66 10.10 1.63
C ALA A 619 7.07 8.80 2.22
N GLU A 620 5.76 8.63 2.14
CA GLU A 620 5.15 7.35 2.53
C GLU A 620 5.34 6.30 1.44
N ARG A 621 5.82 5.11 1.82
CA ARG A 621 6.03 3.99 0.89
C ARG A 621 4.73 3.31 0.51
N GLY A 622 4.76 2.61 -0.62
CA GLY A 622 3.62 1.84 -1.12
C GLY A 622 2.74 2.69 -2.03
N GLY A 623 1.52 2.20 -2.29
CA GLY A 623 0.67 2.73 -3.34
C GLY A 623 1.09 2.30 -4.74
N TRP A 624 0.11 2.18 -5.62
CA TRP A 624 0.27 1.58 -6.92
C TRP A 624 0.97 2.51 -7.90
N VAL A 625 1.74 1.91 -8.78
CA VAL A 625 2.45 2.57 -9.86
C VAL A 625 1.46 3.23 -10.82
N LYS A 626 0.39 2.52 -11.18
CA LYS A 626 -0.74 3.06 -11.97
C LYS A 626 -1.59 4.10 -11.25
N GLY A 627 -1.46 4.17 -9.92
CA GLY A 627 -2.08 5.21 -9.10
C GLY A 627 -1.26 6.49 -9.01
N GLU A 628 -0.11 6.57 -9.70
CA GLU A 628 0.92 7.63 -9.60
C GLU A 628 1.77 7.62 -8.31
N HIS A 629 1.73 6.55 -7.51
CA HIS A 629 2.45 6.46 -6.20
C HIS A 629 3.72 5.59 -6.25
N GLY A 630 4.24 5.26 -7.43
CA GLY A 630 5.38 4.35 -7.62
C GLY A 630 6.76 4.91 -7.22
N LEU A 631 6.98 5.23 -5.93
CA LEU A 631 8.24 5.78 -5.41
C LEU A 631 9.45 4.84 -5.63
N ASN A 632 9.22 3.54 -5.73
CA ASN A 632 10.28 2.55 -6.00
C ASN A 632 10.88 2.64 -7.41
N ARG A 633 10.33 3.48 -8.31
CA ARG A 633 11.00 3.93 -9.54
C ARG A 633 12.28 4.71 -9.26
N LEU A 634 12.34 5.42 -8.14
CA LEU A 634 13.51 6.18 -7.72
C LEU A 634 14.59 5.28 -7.11
N THR A 635 14.17 4.16 -6.52
CA THR A 635 14.98 3.33 -5.63
C THR A 635 15.97 2.46 -6.41
N ARG A 636 17.24 2.50 -6.00
CA ARG A 636 18.28 1.59 -6.50
C ARG A 636 18.01 0.16 -6.04
N ASP A 637 18.13 -0.81 -6.95
CA ASP A 637 18.16 -2.22 -6.59
C ASP A 637 19.54 -2.62 -6.07
N MET A 638 19.60 -2.99 -4.78
CA MET A 638 20.82 -3.42 -4.10
C MET A 638 20.48 -4.26 -2.87
N ALA A 639 21.48 -4.94 -2.31
CA ALA A 639 21.33 -5.74 -1.10
C ALA A 639 22.23 -5.21 0.03
N SER A 640 21.81 -5.38 1.27
CA SER A 640 22.65 -5.09 2.43
C SER A 640 23.86 -6.02 2.48
N ARG A 641 24.98 -5.55 3.03
CA ARG A 641 26.21 -6.34 3.16
C ARG A 641 26.02 -7.62 3.97
N VAL A 642 25.13 -7.57 4.97
CA VAL A 642 24.76 -8.70 5.83
C VAL A 642 23.24 -8.89 5.78
N GLY A 643 22.79 -10.14 5.67
CA GLY A 643 21.38 -10.52 5.78
C GLY A 643 20.52 -10.40 4.52
N ASP A 644 21.11 -10.10 3.36
CA ASP A 644 20.41 -10.07 2.06
C ASP A 644 19.10 -9.24 2.07
N GLY A 645 19.07 -8.14 2.82
CA GLY A 645 17.93 -7.24 2.88
C GLY A 645 18.00 -6.12 1.84
N CYS A 646 16.94 -5.32 1.71
CA CYS A 646 16.86 -4.22 0.74
C CYS A 646 17.14 -2.84 1.39
N PRO A 647 18.25 -2.17 1.04
CA PRO A 647 18.62 -0.83 1.51
C PRO A 647 17.85 0.33 0.86
N TYR A 648 16.54 0.44 1.10
CA TYR A 648 15.71 1.50 0.49
C TYR A 648 16.24 2.93 0.73
N TYR A 649 16.92 3.18 1.86
CA TYR A 649 17.40 4.50 2.26
C TYR A 649 18.83 4.82 1.78
N GLU A 650 19.38 4.01 0.87
CA GLU A 650 20.60 4.34 0.11
C GLU A 650 20.30 5.20 -1.13
N THR A 651 19.02 5.43 -1.42
CA THR A 651 18.59 6.20 -2.59
C THR A 651 18.80 7.70 -2.36
N ARG A 652 19.56 8.33 -3.25
CA ARG A 652 19.76 9.77 -3.31
C ARG A 652 18.86 10.37 -4.38
N VAL A 653 18.26 11.52 -4.07
CA VAL A 653 17.31 12.21 -4.94
C VAL A 653 17.56 13.71 -4.98
N ALA A 654 17.04 14.33 -6.02
CA ALA A 654 16.90 15.76 -6.18
C ALA A 654 15.42 16.12 -6.35
N VAL A 655 15.12 17.38 -6.07
CA VAL A 655 13.77 17.95 -6.21
C VAL A 655 13.87 19.18 -7.09
N ALA A 656 12.99 19.27 -8.07
CA ALA A 656 12.82 20.46 -8.89
C ALA A 656 11.33 20.78 -9.04
N ALA A 657 11.02 22.02 -9.42
CA ALA A 657 9.69 22.35 -9.90
C ALA A 657 9.31 21.38 -11.04
N TRP A 658 8.06 20.96 -11.09
CA TRP A 658 7.60 20.19 -12.25
C TRP A 658 7.76 21.05 -13.53
N PRO A 659 8.13 20.49 -14.70
CA PRO A 659 8.37 21.29 -15.91
C PRO A 659 7.12 22.00 -16.43
N ALA A 660 7.24 23.27 -16.83
CA ALA A 660 6.13 24.14 -17.28
C ALA A 660 5.48 23.70 -18.60
N GLU A 661 6.09 22.78 -19.34
CA GLU A 661 5.57 22.20 -20.60
C GLU A 661 4.39 21.25 -20.37
N ASP A 662 4.17 20.82 -19.12
CA ASP A 662 2.98 20.09 -18.69
C ASP A 662 1.91 21.09 -18.23
N VAL A 663 0.62 20.73 -18.32
CA VAL A 663 -0.46 21.56 -17.75
C VAL A 663 -0.15 21.84 -16.27
N GLN A 664 -0.10 23.12 -15.86
CA GLN A 664 0.24 23.50 -14.48
C GLN A 664 -0.58 24.68 -13.99
N ASP A 665 -0.90 24.63 -12.70
CA ASP A 665 -1.62 25.64 -11.95
C ASP A 665 -2.94 26.09 -12.60
N VAL A 666 -3.54 25.24 -13.43
CA VAL A 666 -4.77 25.56 -14.15
C VAL A 666 -5.92 25.63 -13.15
N PRO A 667 -6.49 26.82 -12.89
CA PRO A 667 -7.54 26.98 -11.91
C PRO A 667 -8.84 26.42 -12.47
N ILE A 668 -9.40 25.41 -11.82
CA ILE A 668 -10.67 24.77 -12.21
C ILE A 668 -11.70 24.99 -11.10
N LEU A 669 -12.85 25.51 -11.49
CA LEU A 669 -14.02 25.60 -10.61
C LEU A 669 -14.81 24.29 -10.71
N VAL A 670 -15.14 23.68 -9.59
CA VAL A 670 -15.98 22.47 -9.51
C VAL A 670 -17.25 22.81 -8.76
N ILE A 671 -18.40 22.56 -9.37
CA ILE A 671 -19.71 22.65 -8.71
C ILE A 671 -20.15 21.24 -8.33
N GLU A 672 -20.20 20.98 -7.03
CA GLU A 672 -20.62 19.70 -6.45
C GLU A 672 -22.03 19.87 -5.85
N HIS A 673 -23.05 19.34 -6.53
CA HIS A 673 -24.45 19.53 -6.10
C HIS A 673 -24.85 18.69 -4.89
N SER A 674 -24.12 17.60 -4.63
CA SER A 674 -24.43 16.67 -3.55
C SER A 674 -23.16 15.93 -3.14
N PRO A 675 -22.94 15.69 -1.83
CA PRO A 675 -21.85 14.83 -1.37
C PRO A 675 -21.98 13.38 -1.86
N GLN A 676 -23.13 12.99 -2.41
CA GLN A 676 -23.38 11.67 -3.00
C GLN A 676 -22.84 11.56 -4.43
N ALA A 677 -22.52 12.66 -5.11
CA ALA A 677 -21.96 12.66 -6.47
C ALA A 677 -20.69 13.53 -6.54
N PRO A 678 -19.62 13.17 -5.81
CA PRO A 678 -18.38 13.94 -5.79
C PRO A 678 -17.58 13.72 -7.09
N GLY A 679 -16.57 14.56 -7.33
CA GLY A 679 -15.83 14.58 -8.60
C GLY A 679 -14.93 13.37 -8.90
N GLY A 680 -14.83 12.41 -7.98
CA GLY A 680 -14.25 11.08 -8.20
C GLY A 680 -12.97 11.00 -9.04
N ASN A 681 -12.95 10.06 -9.99
CA ASN A 681 -11.83 9.81 -10.89
C ASN A 681 -11.51 11.01 -11.79
N PHE A 682 -12.52 11.77 -12.25
CA PHE A 682 -12.30 12.91 -13.14
C PHE A 682 -11.51 14.02 -12.45
N VAL A 683 -11.91 14.40 -11.23
CA VAL A 683 -11.20 15.41 -10.44
C VAL A 683 -9.82 14.89 -10.00
N LYS A 684 -9.69 13.62 -9.62
CA LYS A 684 -8.37 13.01 -9.34
C LYS A 684 -7.45 13.08 -10.57
N ALA A 685 -7.97 12.80 -11.76
CA ALA A 685 -7.23 12.82 -13.01
C ALA A 685 -6.70 14.22 -13.35
N ILE A 686 -7.53 15.27 -13.25
CA ILE A 686 -7.05 16.64 -13.50
C ILE A 686 -6.06 17.13 -12.43
N LEU A 687 -6.23 16.73 -11.16
CA LEU A 687 -5.31 17.06 -10.06
C LEU A 687 -3.91 16.43 -10.28
N ARG A 688 -3.85 15.19 -10.77
CA ARG A 688 -2.59 14.52 -11.18
C ARG A 688 -1.83 15.31 -12.26
N ARG A 689 -2.56 16.09 -13.03
CA ARG A 689 -2.07 16.84 -14.19
C ARG A 689 -1.94 18.34 -13.92
N GLY A 690 -1.91 18.76 -12.65
CA GLY A 690 -1.59 20.14 -12.30
C GLY A 690 -2.76 21.10 -12.18
N ALA A 691 -4.00 20.63 -12.23
CA ALA A 691 -5.14 21.49 -11.92
C ALA A 691 -5.12 21.95 -10.45
N ARG A 692 -5.53 23.19 -10.20
CA ARG A 692 -5.88 23.71 -8.88
C ARG A 692 -7.39 23.81 -8.80
N VAL A 693 -8.00 22.97 -7.96
CA VAL A 693 -9.45 22.86 -7.88
C VAL A 693 -9.99 23.71 -6.74
N THR A 694 -10.99 24.53 -7.04
CA THR A 694 -11.87 25.16 -6.05
C THR A 694 -13.24 24.52 -6.16
N THR A 695 -13.76 23.95 -5.07
CA THR A 695 -15.05 23.27 -5.07
C THR A 695 -16.09 24.11 -4.35
N LEU A 696 -17.23 24.36 -5.01
CA LEU A 696 -18.42 24.96 -4.42
C LEU A 696 -19.49 23.90 -4.21
N ARG A 697 -20.13 23.93 -3.05
CA ARG A 697 -21.21 23.03 -2.65
C ARG A 697 -22.48 23.80 -2.34
N PRO A 698 -23.35 24.02 -3.34
CA PRO A 698 -24.65 24.68 -3.11
C PRO A 698 -25.49 24.01 -2.00
N SER A 699 -25.33 22.70 -1.79
CA SER A 699 -25.99 21.95 -0.72
C SER A 699 -25.57 22.37 0.70
N ASP A 700 -24.37 22.92 0.86
CA ASP A 700 -23.79 23.31 2.14
C ASP A 700 -24.05 24.79 2.46
N GLY A 701 -24.88 25.44 1.64
CA GLY A 701 -25.19 26.86 1.75
C GLY A 701 -24.17 27.76 1.04
N ASP A 702 -23.25 27.21 0.23
CA ASP A 702 -22.39 28.03 -0.63
C ASP A 702 -23.26 28.79 -1.63
N VAL A 703 -23.29 30.11 -1.49
CA VAL A 703 -24.20 30.95 -2.25
C VAL A 703 -23.56 31.37 -3.57
N LEU A 704 -23.99 30.78 -4.68
CA LEU A 704 -23.60 31.19 -6.04
C LEU A 704 -23.88 32.69 -6.33
N SER A 705 -24.83 33.31 -5.63
CA SER A 705 -25.15 34.74 -5.79
C SER A 705 -24.21 35.71 -5.04
N ASN A 706 -23.35 35.22 -4.14
CA ASN A 706 -22.40 36.05 -3.38
C ASN A 706 -20.93 35.79 -3.78
N TRP A 707 -20.68 34.97 -4.82
CA TRP A 707 -19.31 34.67 -5.25
C TRP A 707 -18.75 35.83 -6.12
N PRO A 708 -17.64 36.47 -5.71
CA PRO A 708 -17.12 37.67 -6.34
C PRO A 708 -16.24 37.42 -7.59
N GLU A 709 -15.97 36.17 -7.94
CA GLU A 709 -15.07 35.80 -9.05
C GLU A 709 -15.88 35.29 -10.26
N GLY A 710 -15.76 35.95 -11.41
CA GLY A 710 -16.38 35.50 -12.65
C GLY A 710 -15.54 34.44 -13.36
N PRO A 711 -15.90 34.04 -14.60
CA PRO A 711 -15.12 33.08 -15.37
C PRO A 711 -13.65 33.48 -15.50
N GLU A 712 -13.29 34.77 -15.38
CA GLU A 712 -11.94 35.33 -15.48
C GLU A 712 -10.89 34.69 -14.58
N ASP A 713 -11.25 34.18 -13.40
CA ASP A 713 -10.33 33.61 -12.42
C ASP A 713 -10.08 32.10 -12.61
N PHE A 714 -10.85 31.45 -13.48
CA PHE A 714 -10.82 29.99 -13.70
C PHE A 714 -10.66 29.64 -15.17
N ALA A 715 -9.74 28.74 -15.50
CA ALA A 715 -9.50 28.29 -16.86
C ALA A 715 -10.56 27.29 -17.38
N GLY A 716 -11.34 26.68 -16.48
CA GLY A 716 -12.41 25.76 -16.84
C GLY A 716 -13.39 25.52 -15.69
N LEU A 717 -14.55 24.99 -16.03
CA LEU A 717 -15.66 24.72 -15.11
C LEU A 717 -16.07 23.25 -15.21
N VAL A 718 -16.16 22.57 -14.08
CA VAL A 718 -16.76 21.23 -13.96
C VAL A 718 -18.07 21.35 -13.19
N VAL A 719 -19.15 20.85 -13.77
CA VAL A 719 -20.46 20.79 -13.10
C VAL A 719 -20.84 19.32 -12.96
N LEU A 720 -20.89 18.83 -11.71
CA LEU A 720 -21.09 17.42 -11.41
C LEU A 720 -22.56 17.01 -11.47
N GLY A 721 -22.81 15.71 -11.30
CA GLY A 721 -24.15 15.15 -11.17
C GLY A 721 -24.84 15.55 -9.86
N GLY A 722 -26.12 15.20 -9.74
CA GLY A 722 -26.90 15.38 -8.53
C GLY A 722 -28.28 14.74 -8.64
N PRO A 723 -28.98 14.51 -7.50
CA PRO A 723 -30.31 13.89 -7.50
C PRO A 723 -31.44 14.81 -7.99
N GLN A 724 -31.13 16.05 -8.37
CA GLN A 724 -32.11 17.05 -8.79
C GLN A 724 -32.58 16.85 -10.23
N HIS A 725 -33.84 17.21 -10.51
CA HIS A 725 -34.33 17.32 -11.87
C HIS A 725 -33.85 18.59 -12.54
N ALA A 726 -33.23 18.47 -13.71
CA ALA A 726 -32.64 19.60 -14.41
C ALA A 726 -33.66 20.67 -14.81
N PHE A 727 -34.96 20.38 -14.85
CA PHE A 727 -36.04 21.32 -15.19
C PHE A 727 -36.74 21.93 -13.96
N ASP A 728 -36.41 21.53 -12.73
CA ASP A 728 -37.05 22.01 -11.51
C ASP A 728 -36.27 23.16 -10.85
N ASP A 729 -36.34 24.34 -11.49
CA ASP A 729 -35.69 25.56 -11.01
C ASP A 729 -36.29 26.04 -9.65
N ALA A 730 -37.50 25.62 -9.30
CA ALA A 730 -38.15 26.00 -8.05
C ALA A 730 -37.51 25.29 -6.84
N SER A 731 -37.21 24.00 -6.98
CA SER A 731 -36.49 23.24 -5.95
C SER A 731 -34.98 23.48 -5.97
N SER A 732 -34.45 24.01 -7.09
CA SER A 732 -33.02 24.27 -7.30
C SER A 732 -32.76 25.71 -7.74
N PRO A 733 -32.95 26.70 -6.84
CA PRO A 733 -32.95 28.13 -7.20
C PRO A 733 -31.61 28.65 -7.75
N HIS A 734 -30.52 27.88 -7.59
CA HIS A 734 -29.20 28.23 -8.13
C HIS A 734 -29.01 27.83 -9.60
N PHE A 735 -29.87 27.00 -10.19
CA PHE A 735 -29.71 26.53 -11.58
C PHE A 735 -29.72 27.64 -12.63
N PRO A 736 -30.63 28.63 -12.62
CA PRO A 736 -30.60 29.72 -13.59
C PRO A 736 -29.25 30.45 -13.61
N ARG A 737 -28.71 30.76 -12.43
CA ARG A 737 -27.41 31.43 -12.28
C ARG A 737 -26.26 30.53 -12.72
N LEU A 738 -26.33 29.23 -12.45
CA LEU A 738 -25.33 28.28 -12.91
C LEU A 738 -25.32 28.16 -14.44
N MET A 739 -26.49 28.16 -15.09
CA MET A 739 -26.58 28.19 -16.56
C MET A 739 -26.01 29.50 -17.14
N ASP A 740 -26.24 30.65 -16.47
CA ASP A 740 -25.59 31.91 -16.84
C ASP A 740 -24.06 31.80 -16.73
N LEU A 741 -23.56 31.16 -15.67
CA LEU A 741 -22.14 30.94 -15.47
C LEU A 741 -21.56 30.04 -16.57
N MET A 742 -22.22 28.93 -16.90
CA MET A 742 -21.80 28.02 -17.98
C MET A 742 -21.73 28.74 -19.33
N ARG A 743 -22.73 29.58 -19.65
CA ARG A 743 -22.69 30.45 -20.84
C ARG A 743 -21.53 31.44 -20.79
N ALA A 744 -21.25 32.01 -19.62
CA ALA A 744 -20.15 32.97 -19.46
C ALA A 744 -18.77 32.32 -19.66
N PHE A 745 -18.56 31.08 -19.18
CA PHE A 745 -17.36 30.29 -19.46
C PHE A 745 -17.23 30.01 -20.97
N ASP A 746 -18.30 29.54 -21.62
CA ASP A 746 -18.29 29.24 -23.06
C ASP A 746 -18.04 30.49 -23.91
N ALA A 747 -18.69 31.61 -23.58
CA ALA A 747 -18.49 32.91 -24.23
C ALA A 747 -17.07 33.45 -24.04
N ALA A 748 -16.41 33.13 -22.92
CA ALA A 748 -15.00 33.42 -22.66
C ALA A 748 -14.04 32.39 -23.26
N HIS A 749 -14.55 31.43 -24.06
CA HIS A 749 -13.81 30.31 -24.64
C HIS A 749 -13.12 29.39 -23.61
N ARG A 750 -13.67 29.31 -22.39
CA ARG A 750 -13.16 28.48 -21.30
C ARG A 750 -13.98 27.18 -21.23
N PRO A 751 -13.35 25.99 -21.29
CA PRO A 751 -14.07 24.71 -21.34
C PRO A 751 -15.00 24.49 -20.15
N VAL A 752 -16.18 23.95 -20.43
CA VAL A 752 -17.10 23.40 -19.42
C VAL A 752 -17.12 21.88 -19.55
N ALA A 753 -17.08 21.15 -18.44
CA ALA A 753 -17.39 19.73 -18.37
C ALA A 753 -18.64 19.55 -17.50
N GLY A 754 -19.79 19.37 -18.14
CA GLY A 754 -21.04 19.02 -17.46
C GLY A 754 -21.19 17.50 -17.40
N ILE A 755 -21.36 16.94 -16.21
CA ILE A 755 -21.50 15.49 -15.99
C ILE A 755 -22.90 15.19 -15.45
N CYS A 756 -23.63 14.26 -16.09
CA CYS A 756 -25.01 13.90 -15.78
C CYS A 756 -25.93 15.13 -15.70
N LEU A 757 -26.35 15.55 -14.49
CA LEU A 757 -27.08 16.80 -14.27
C LEU A 757 -26.37 18.01 -14.88
N GLY A 758 -25.03 18.09 -14.77
CA GLY A 758 -24.25 19.13 -15.41
C GLY A 758 -24.38 19.13 -16.93
N ALA A 759 -24.48 17.97 -17.58
CA ALA A 759 -24.69 17.88 -19.03
C ALA A 759 -26.10 18.37 -19.43
N GLN A 760 -27.10 18.01 -18.63
CA GLN A 760 -28.48 18.45 -18.80
C GLN A 760 -28.62 19.97 -18.65
N LEU A 761 -27.98 20.56 -17.64
CA LEU A 761 -27.94 22.01 -17.45
C LEU A 761 -27.16 22.72 -18.55
N LEU A 762 -26.04 22.15 -19.03
CA LEU A 762 -25.32 22.68 -20.18
C LEU A 762 -26.21 22.70 -21.43
N ALA A 763 -26.97 21.62 -21.65
CA ALA A 763 -27.89 21.54 -22.78
C ALA A 763 -28.97 22.63 -22.70
N ARG A 764 -29.63 22.79 -21.54
CA ARG A 764 -30.59 23.87 -21.29
C ARG A 764 -29.96 25.25 -21.49
N ALA A 765 -28.74 25.46 -21.00
CA ALA A 765 -28.04 26.73 -21.08
C ALA A 765 -27.86 27.22 -22.53
N HIS A 766 -27.76 26.29 -23.49
CA HIS A 766 -27.58 26.56 -24.91
C HIS A 766 -28.81 26.26 -25.77
N GLY A 767 -30.01 26.19 -25.16
CA GLY A 767 -31.28 26.10 -25.90
C GLY A 767 -31.77 24.69 -26.21
N GLY A 768 -31.15 23.66 -25.62
CA GLY A 768 -31.74 22.32 -25.53
C GLY A 768 -32.88 22.27 -24.50
N THR A 769 -33.68 21.22 -24.58
CA THR A 769 -34.80 20.97 -23.64
C THR A 769 -34.51 19.69 -22.85
N THR A 770 -34.60 19.77 -21.53
CA THR A 770 -34.52 18.57 -20.67
C THR A 770 -35.88 17.93 -20.48
N TYR A 771 -35.90 16.61 -20.41
CA TYR A 771 -37.12 15.83 -20.24
C TYR A 771 -36.80 14.53 -19.51
N THR A 772 -37.81 13.97 -18.84
CA THR A 772 -37.71 12.66 -18.21
C THR A 772 -37.91 11.56 -19.26
N LEU A 773 -37.00 10.59 -19.27
CA LEU A 773 -37.05 9.40 -20.12
C LEU A 773 -38.25 8.53 -19.74
N SER A 774 -38.65 7.63 -20.65
CA SER A 774 -39.69 6.64 -20.35
C SER A 774 -39.22 5.54 -19.36
N GLY A 775 -37.92 5.49 -19.04
CA GLY A 775 -37.31 4.52 -18.14
C GLY A 775 -35.98 5.02 -17.58
N LEU A 776 -35.51 4.40 -16.49
CA LEU A 776 -34.22 4.69 -15.87
C LEU A 776 -33.08 4.01 -16.65
N GLU A 777 -32.02 4.75 -16.96
CA GLU A 777 -30.77 4.17 -17.43
C GLU A 777 -29.83 3.94 -16.24
N PHE A 778 -29.50 2.67 -15.96
CA PHE A 778 -28.71 2.29 -14.79
C PHE A 778 -27.72 1.16 -15.08
N GLY A 779 -26.48 1.35 -14.63
CA GLY A 779 -25.38 0.40 -14.73
C GLY A 779 -24.37 0.74 -15.81
N PHE A 780 -23.48 -0.21 -16.12
CA PHE A 780 -22.46 0.00 -17.15
C PHE A 780 -23.02 -0.30 -18.54
N VAL A 781 -23.22 0.73 -19.35
CA VAL A 781 -23.83 0.65 -20.68
C VAL A 781 -22.77 0.88 -21.74
N GLN A 782 -22.76 0.03 -22.78
CA GLN A 782 -21.90 0.21 -23.94
C GLN A 782 -22.56 1.17 -24.93
N HIS A 783 -21.95 2.33 -25.12
CA HIS A 783 -22.39 3.32 -26.09
C HIS A 783 -21.56 3.29 -27.38
N HIS A 784 -21.98 4.08 -28.36
CA HIS A 784 -21.33 4.15 -29.67
C HIS A 784 -20.79 5.57 -29.95
N PRO A 785 -19.50 5.72 -30.29
CA PRO A 785 -19.00 6.99 -30.79
C PRO A 785 -19.59 7.29 -32.17
N THR A 786 -19.96 8.55 -32.42
CA THR A 786 -20.34 9.03 -33.76
C THR A 786 -19.09 9.22 -34.63
N PRO A 787 -19.21 9.38 -35.96
CA PRO A 787 -18.06 9.72 -36.81
C PRO A 787 -17.32 10.99 -36.34
N ALA A 788 -18.05 11.98 -35.82
CA ALA A 788 -17.47 13.23 -35.31
C ALA A 788 -16.61 13.04 -34.05
N ALA A 789 -16.77 11.93 -33.33
CA ALA A 789 -15.99 11.62 -32.15
C ALA A 789 -14.52 11.33 -32.45
N GLY A 790 -14.22 10.76 -33.62
CA GLY A 790 -12.86 10.35 -34.00
C GLY A 790 -11.89 11.53 -34.08
N ASP A 791 -12.36 12.65 -34.59
CA ASP A 791 -11.58 13.89 -34.75
C ASP A 791 -11.75 14.87 -33.58
N ASP A 792 -12.58 14.54 -32.57
CA ASP A 792 -12.80 15.40 -31.41
C ASP A 792 -11.59 15.35 -30.45
N PRO A 793 -11.09 16.50 -29.98
CA PRO A 793 -9.86 16.55 -29.19
C PRO A 793 -9.97 15.83 -27.83
N VAL A 794 -11.17 15.71 -27.25
CA VAL A 794 -11.36 15.05 -25.95
C VAL A 794 -11.79 13.60 -26.12
N ILE A 795 -12.87 13.37 -26.87
CA ILE A 795 -13.41 12.00 -27.02
C ILE A 795 -12.49 11.16 -27.90
N GLY A 796 -11.98 11.70 -29.02
CA GLY A 796 -11.07 10.99 -29.92
C GLY A 796 -9.81 10.51 -29.23
N ALA A 797 -9.24 11.33 -28.34
CA ALA A 797 -8.07 10.98 -27.54
C ALA A 797 -8.35 9.87 -26.50
N ALA A 798 -9.60 9.71 -26.07
CA ALA A 798 -10.00 8.73 -25.07
C ALA A 798 -10.44 7.37 -25.67
N LEU A 799 -10.71 7.30 -26.98
CA LEU A 799 -11.12 6.06 -27.64
C LEU A 799 -10.10 4.91 -27.50
N PRO A 800 -10.56 3.64 -27.54
CA PRO A 800 -11.94 3.18 -27.72
C PRO A 800 -12.84 3.41 -26.50
N LEU A 801 -14.15 3.55 -26.72
CA LEU A 801 -15.15 3.80 -25.68
C LEU A 801 -15.54 2.51 -24.94
N PRO A 802 -15.26 2.37 -23.63
CA PRO A 802 -15.69 1.22 -22.85
C PRO A 802 -17.18 1.35 -22.45
N PRO A 803 -17.78 0.33 -21.83
CA PRO A 803 -19.00 0.53 -21.08
C PRO A 803 -18.77 1.54 -19.94
N LEU A 804 -19.69 2.48 -19.77
CA LEU A 804 -19.59 3.56 -18.76
C LEU A 804 -20.80 3.53 -17.84
N MET A 805 -20.61 3.97 -16.59
CA MET A 805 -21.67 3.95 -15.59
C MET A 805 -22.75 4.98 -15.91
N GLU A 806 -24.00 4.53 -15.91
CA GLU A 806 -25.21 5.34 -15.99
C GLU A 806 -25.99 5.28 -14.69
N PHE A 807 -26.54 6.42 -14.29
CA PHE A 807 -27.55 6.49 -13.23
C PHE A 807 -28.38 7.77 -13.39
N HIS A 808 -29.28 7.79 -14.37
CA HIS A 808 -30.14 8.95 -14.63
C HIS A 808 -31.50 8.55 -15.23
N GLU A 809 -32.51 9.37 -14.97
CA GLU A 809 -33.84 9.26 -15.59
C GLU A 809 -34.21 10.48 -16.42
N ASP A 810 -33.48 11.58 -16.27
CA ASP A 810 -33.61 12.76 -17.12
C ASP A 810 -32.58 12.71 -18.25
N SER A 811 -32.95 13.32 -19.37
CA SER A 811 -32.12 13.50 -20.56
C SER A 811 -32.40 14.86 -21.18
N PHE A 812 -31.83 15.12 -22.36
CA PHE A 812 -31.92 16.39 -23.05
C PHE A 812 -31.97 16.21 -24.56
N THR A 813 -32.60 17.17 -25.24
CA THR A 813 -32.44 17.34 -26.68
C THR A 813 -31.09 17.98 -26.98
N LEU A 814 -30.48 17.59 -28.10
CA LEU A 814 -29.21 18.15 -28.54
C LEU A 814 -29.38 19.68 -28.79
N PRO A 815 -28.60 20.54 -28.11
CA PRO A 815 -28.72 21.99 -28.30
C PRO A 815 -28.43 22.42 -29.75
N PRO A 816 -29.05 23.50 -30.25
CA PRO A 816 -28.73 24.04 -31.57
C PRO A 816 -27.22 24.32 -31.72
N GLY A 817 -26.61 23.81 -32.79
CA GLY A 817 -25.18 23.98 -33.06
C GLY A 817 -24.23 23.07 -32.27
N ALA A 818 -24.75 22.19 -31.42
CA ALA A 818 -23.94 21.18 -30.74
C ALA A 818 -23.53 20.05 -31.71
N THR A 819 -22.32 19.50 -31.50
CA THR A 819 -21.85 18.29 -32.18
C THR A 819 -22.09 17.09 -31.27
N LEU A 820 -22.86 16.10 -31.72
CA LEU A 820 -23.05 14.85 -31.01
C LEU A 820 -21.82 13.94 -31.18
N LEU A 821 -21.22 13.50 -30.08
CA LEU A 821 -19.99 12.71 -30.06
C LEU A 821 -20.24 11.26 -29.64
N VAL A 822 -21.15 11.02 -28.71
CA VAL A 822 -21.52 9.67 -28.29
C VAL A 822 -23.02 9.55 -28.30
N GLN A 823 -23.51 8.44 -28.88
CA GLN A 823 -24.92 8.09 -28.94
C GLN A 823 -25.20 6.79 -28.18
N GLY A 824 -26.35 6.73 -27.52
CA GLY A 824 -26.87 5.56 -26.83
C GLY A 824 -28.19 5.07 -27.47
N GLU A 825 -28.62 3.87 -27.09
CA GLU A 825 -29.87 3.28 -27.59
C GLU A 825 -31.10 3.81 -26.85
N ALA A 826 -31.08 3.76 -25.51
CA ALA A 826 -32.18 4.24 -24.66
C ALA A 826 -32.19 5.77 -24.51
N CYS A 827 -31.00 6.37 -24.41
CA CYS A 827 -30.79 7.81 -24.39
C CYS A 827 -29.92 8.18 -25.61
N PRO A 828 -30.50 8.80 -26.66
CA PRO A 828 -29.78 9.09 -27.90
C PRO A 828 -28.59 10.03 -27.74
N ASN A 829 -28.64 10.96 -26.78
CA ASN A 829 -27.63 11.99 -26.61
C ASN A 829 -26.78 11.70 -25.38
N GLN A 830 -25.67 10.98 -25.55
CA GLN A 830 -24.80 10.56 -24.44
C GLN A 830 -23.61 11.47 -24.20
N CYS A 831 -23.02 12.02 -25.26
CA CYS A 831 -22.03 13.07 -25.13
C CYS A 831 -22.10 14.02 -26.30
N PHE A 832 -22.03 15.32 -26.02
CA PHE A 832 -22.01 16.36 -27.03
C PHE A 832 -21.00 17.44 -26.69
N ARG A 833 -20.59 18.18 -27.72
CA ARG A 833 -19.81 19.41 -27.59
C ARG A 833 -20.61 20.60 -28.09
N VAL A 834 -20.73 21.64 -27.28
CA VAL A 834 -21.19 22.97 -27.67
C VAL A 834 -20.00 23.91 -27.73
N GLY A 835 -20.06 24.87 -28.66
CA GLY A 835 -19.01 25.86 -28.82
C GLY A 835 -17.66 25.22 -29.13
N ARG A 836 -16.60 25.84 -28.61
CA ARG A 836 -15.22 25.41 -28.87
C ARG A 836 -14.86 24.14 -28.11
N ALA A 837 -15.23 24.07 -26.84
CA ALA A 837 -14.66 23.09 -25.90
C ALA A 837 -15.57 22.80 -24.69
N SER A 838 -16.87 23.04 -24.79
CA SER A 838 -17.82 22.77 -23.70
C SER A 838 -18.50 21.42 -23.95
N TYR A 839 -18.29 20.47 -23.05
CA TYR A 839 -18.71 19.09 -23.17
C TYR A 839 -19.80 18.75 -22.16
N GLY A 840 -20.88 18.13 -22.63
CA GLY A 840 -21.85 17.44 -21.80
C GLY A 840 -21.61 15.93 -21.88
N PHE A 841 -21.42 15.28 -20.73
CA PHE A 841 -21.31 13.83 -20.57
C PHE A 841 -22.53 13.36 -19.78
N GLN A 842 -23.47 12.67 -20.41
CA GLN A 842 -24.64 12.12 -19.71
C GLN A 842 -24.23 10.97 -18.78
N PHE A 843 -23.25 10.16 -19.19
CA PHE A 843 -22.61 9.13 -18.38
C PHE A 843 -21.69 9.67 -17.27
N HIS A 844 -21.49 8.84 -16.24
CA HIS A 844 -20.63 9.12 -15.09
C HIS A 844 -19.20 8.60 -15.28
N LEU A 845 -18.39 9.31 -16.07
CA LEU A 845 -16.95 9.00 -16.21
C LEU A 845 -16.13 9.23 -14.93
N GLU A 846 -16.62 10.06 -14.01
CA GLU A 846 -16.03 10.35 -12.71
C GLU A 846 -16.23 9.23 -11.68
N ALA A 847 -17.15 8.30 -11.92
CA ALA A 847 -17.50 7.26 -10.97
C ALA A 847 -16.27 6.39 -10.63
N ASP A 848 -15.96 6.32 -9.34
CA ASP A 848 -15.01 5.36 -8.78
C ASP A 848 -15.75 4.34 -7.89
N SER A 849 -15.02 3.33 -7.40
CA SER A 849 -15.62 2.25 -6.62
C SER A 849 -16.27 2.70 -5.31
N ARG A 850 -15.86 3.84 -4.73
CA ARG A 850 -16.46 4.39 -3.52
C ARG A 850 -17.80 5.04 -3.84
N ILE A 851 -17.83 5.86 -4.89
CA ILE A 851 -19.06 6.49 -5.39
C ILE A 851 -20.09 5.43 -5.74
N LEU A 852 -19.70 4.40 -6.51
CA LEU A 852 -20.61 3.32 -6.88
C LEU A 852 -21.13 2.53 -5.68
N ALA A 853 -20.30 2.29 -4.66
CA ALA A 853 -20.75 1.59 -3.46
C ALA A 853 -21.86 2.35 -2.73
N ASP A 854 -21.73 3.67 -2.64
CA ASP A 854 -22.75 4.54 -2.06
C ASP A 854 -24.02 4.56 -2.92
N TRP A 855 -23.89 4.71 -4.25
CA TRP A 855 -25.03 4.67 -5.18
C TRP A 855 -25.79 3.36 -5.14
N LEU A 856 -25.09 2.22 -5.18
CA LEU A 856 -25.70 0.89 -5.08
C LEU A 856 -26.43 0.70 -3.74
N THR A 857 -25.87 1.24 -2.65
CA THR A 857 -26.51 1.18 -1.32
C THR A 857 -27.78 2.03 -1.28
N LEU A 858 -27.70 3.27 -1.76
CA LEU A 858 -28.85 4.19 -1.83
C LEU A 858 -29.97 3.63 -2.70
N PHE A 859 -29.62 3.09 -3.88
CA PHE A 859 -30.58 2.49 -4.80
C PHE A 859 -31.24 1.26 -4.19
N ARG A 860 -30.49 0.32 -3.60
CA ARG A 860 -31.05 -0.89 -2.99
C ARG A 860 -31.96 -0.60 -1.79
N GLN A 861 -31.66 0.43 -1.01
CA GLN A 861 -32.46 0.79 0.16
C GLN A 861 -33.71 1.62 -0.19
N GLY A 862 -33.87 2.04 -1.45
CA GLY A 862 -34.99 2.90 -1.88
C GLY A 862 -34.97 4.24 -1.17
N ALA A 863 -33.76 4.69 -0.80
CA ALA A 863 -33.51 5.89 -0.02
C ALA A 863 -33.67 7.16 -0.86
N ILE A 864 -33.62 7.02 -2.19
CA ILE A 864 -33.95 8.06 -3.14
C ILE A 864 -35.39 7.81 -3.63
N PRO A 865 -36.39 8.61 -3.22
CA PRO A 865 -37.79 8.37 -3.55
C PRO A 865 -38.07 8.27 -5.04
N VAL A 866 -37.36 9.08 -5.85
CA VAL A 866 -37.53 9.12 -7.30
C VAL A 866 -37.14 7.79 -7.95
N TYR A 867 -36.07 7.14 -7.47
CA TYR A 867 -35.60 5.87 -8.01
C TYR A 867 -36.31 4.63 -7.44
N ARG A 868 -37.16 4.80 -6.42
CA ARG A 868 -37.86 3.69 -5.76
C ARG A 868 -38.70 2.88 -6.75
N VAL A 869 -39.32 3.54 -7.72
CA VAL A 869 -40.20 2.88 -8.71
C VAL A 869 -39.43 1.99 -9.70
N TYR A 870 -38.11 2.13 -9.80
CA TYR A 870 -37.25 1.37 -10.70
C TYR A 870 -36.56 0.17 -10.03
N GLN A 871 -36.68 0.00 -8.70
CA GLN A 871 -36.03 -1.08 -7.98
C GLN A 871 -36.47 -2.47 -8.46
N ASP A 872 -37.75 -2.60 -8.83
CA ASP A 872 -38.34 -3.85 -9.30
C ASP A 872 -37.79 -4.29 -10.68
N GLN A 873 -37.15 -3.37 -11.42
CA GLN A 873 -36.56 -3.66 -12.74
C GLN A 873 -35.18 -4.34 -12.65
N PHE A 874 -34.50 -4.22 -11.51
CA PHE A 874 -33.14 -4.74 -11.31
C PHE A 874 -33.13 -5.81 -10.21
N PRO A 875 -33.36 -7.09 -10.54
CA PRO A 875 -33.38 -8.17 -9.55
C PRO A 875 -31.98 -8.40 -8.96
N ASP A 876 -31.89 -9.12 -7.83
CA ASP A 876 -30.60 -9.46 -7.20
C ASP A 876 -29.60 -10.16 -8.12
N ALA A 877 -30.10 -10.92 -9.10
CA ALA A 877 -29.28 -11.56 -10.12
C ALA A 877 -28.50 -10.55 -10.97
N TYR A 878 -29.10 -9.40 -11.31
CA TYR A 878 -28.43 -8.32 -12.04
C TYR A 878 -27.23 -7.79 -11.27
N TYR A 879 -27.41 -7.50 -9.98
CA TYR A 879 -26.31 -7.00 -9.15
C TYR A 879 -25.22 -8.03 -8.91
N THR A 880 -25.59 -9.32 -8.90
CA THR A 880 -24.62 -10.41 -8.76
C THR A 880 -23.74 -10.50 -10.00
N ASP A 881 -24.31 -10.41 -11.21
CA ASP A 881 -23.54 -10.33 -12.46
C ASP A 881 -22.69 -9.07 -12.52
N LEU A 882 -23.28 -7.91 -12.19
CA LEU A 882 -22.60 -6.63 -12.17
C LEU A 882 -21.39 -6.67 -11.24
N ALA A 883 -21.56 -7.14 -9.99
CA ALA A 883 -20.47 -7.26 -9.02
C ALA A 883 -19.33 -8.16 -9.52
N ARG A 884 -19.65 -9.23 -10.26
CA ARG A 884 -18.64 -10.15 -10.84
C ARG A 884 -17.78 -9.48 -11.91
N ARG A 885 -18.34 -8.54 -12.67
CA ARG A 885 -17.68 -7.84 -13.79
C ARG A 885 -17.11 -6.48 -13.42
N LEU A 886 -17.52 -5.94 -12.28
CA LEU A 886 -17.23 -4.57 -11.86
C LEU A 886 -15.75 -4.19 -11.81
N PRO A 887 -14.83 -5.07 -11.35
CA PRO A 887 -13.40 -4.75 -11.36
C PRO A 887 -12.86 -4.45 -12.76
N LEU A 888 -13.37 -5.13 -13.79
CA LEU A 888 -12.98 -4.91 -15.19
C LEU A 888 -13.59 -3.63 -15.73
N LEU A 889 -14.90 -3.45 -15.49
CA LEU A 889 -15.64 -2.27 -15.91
C LEU A 889 -15.06 -0.98 -15.32
N LEU A 890 -14.72 -1.00 -14.02
CA LEU A 890 -14.07 0.12 -13.33
C LEU A 890 -12.67 0.40 -13.87
N ALA A 891 -11.88 -0.64 -14.18
CA ALA A 891 -10.54 -0.45 -14.72
C ALA A 891 -10.59 0.23 -16.10
N ASP A 892 -11.48 -0.23 -16.99
CA ASP A 892 -11.64 0.32 -18.33
C ASP A 892 -12.21 1.76 -18.28
N ALA A 893 -13.23 1.99 -17.45
CA ALA A 893 -13.82 3.32 -17.26
C ALA A 893 -12.82 4.32 -16.66
N THR A 894 -11.99 3.90 -15.70
CA THR A 894 -10.93 4.75 -15.14
C THR A 894 -9.90 5.13 -16.21
N ALA A 895 -9.46 4.17 -17.03
CA ALA A 895 -8.52 4.44 -18.11
C ALA A 895 -9.07 5.39 -19.18
N PHE A 896 -10.37 5.28 -19.50
CA PHE A 896 -11.06 6.23 -20.38
C PHE A 896 -11.13 7.63 -19.74
N CYS A 897 -11.54 7.71 -18.47
CA CYS A 897 -11.64 8.95 -17.72
C CYS A 897 -10.30 9.69 -17.62
N ASP A 898 -9.21 9.00 -17.31
CA ASP A 898 -7.87 9.60 -17.22
C ASP A 898 -7.45 10.26 -18.55
N LYS A 899 -7.77 9.64 -19.70
CA LYS A 899 -7.48 10.21 -21.03
C LYS A 899 -8.38 11.39 -21.35
N ALA A 900 -9.69 11.27 -21.13
CA ALA A 900 -10.67 12.32 -21.39
C ALA A 900 -10.39 13.57 -20.52
N ALA A 901 -10.15 13.37 -19.23
CA ALA A 901 -9.82 14.43 -18.28
C ALA A 901 -8.51 15.15 -18.65
N LEU A 902 -7.48 14.42 -19.08
CA LEU A 902 -6.24 15.01 -19.57
C LEU A 902 -6.46 15.86 -20.82
N ALA A 903 -7.18 15.33 -21.81
CA ALA A 903 -7.46 16.05 -23.05
C ALA A 903 -8.30 17.31 -22.79
N TRP A 904 -9.32 17.22 -21.93
CA TRP A 904 -10.13 18.36 -21.51
C TRP A 904 -9.32 19.41 -20.76
N LEU A 905 -8.43 18.99 -19.86
CA LEU A 905 -7.57 19.92 -19.11
C LEU A 905 -6.57 20.65 -20.01
N ARG A 906 -6.07 20.02 -21.08
CA ARG A 906 -5.22 20.70 -22.08
C ARG A 906 -5.96 21.85 -22.76
N LEU A 907 -7.22 21.65 -23.12
CA LEU A 907 -8.06 22.72 -23.68
C LEU A 907 -8.24 23.90 -22.70
N CYS A 908 -8.22 23.63 -21.39
CA CYS A 908 -8.26 24.70 -20.38
C CYS A 908 -6.94 25.50 -20.35
N GLY A 909 -5.79 24.83 -20.55
CA GLY A 909 -4.46 25.45 -20.51
C GLY A 909 -4.07 26.25 -21.75
N GLU A 910 -4.64 25.95 -22.93
CA GLU A 910 -4.28 26.58 -24.21
C GLU A 910 -4.79 28.04 -24.37
N GLY A 911 -5.64 28.54 -23.48
CA GLY A 911 -6.20 29.89 -23.56
C GLY A 911 -7.07 30.12 -24.81
N ALA A 912 -7.61 31.32 -24.98
CA ALA A 912 -8.43 31.67 -26.15
C ALA A 912 -7.61 31.79 -27.46
N GLU A 913 -6.33 32.19 -27.35
CA GLU A 913 -5.51 32.65 -28.48
C GLU A 913 -4.84 31.55 -29.32
N ALA A 914 -4.59 30.36 -28.77
CA ALA A 914 -3.78 29.31 -29.43
C ALA A 914 -4.45 28.68 -30.67
N TRP A 915 -5.78 28.70 -30.76
CA TRP A 915 -6.54 28.07 -31.85
C TRP A 915 -6.83 28.99 -33.05
N GLY A 916 -6.52 30.30 -32.93
CA GLY A 916 -6.76 31.27 -33.99
C GLY A 916 -5.74 31.23 -35.14
N LYS A 917 -4.63 30.47 -35.00
CA LYS A 917 -3.55 30.46 -36.01
C LYS A 917 -3.60 29.30 -37.01
N ASP A 918 -4.24 28.18 -36.68
CA ASP A 918 -4.09 26.95 -37.47
C ASP A 918 -5.33 26.51 -38.28
N ARG A 919 -6.36 27.36 -38.40
CA ARG A 919 -7.56 27.02 -39.19
C ARG A 919 -8.09 28.11 -40.15
N GLU A 920 -7.27 29.11 -40.47
CA GLU A 920 -7.58 30.06 -41.57
C GLU A 920 -6.82 29.79 -42.88
N ASP A 921 -5.80 28.92 -42.93
CA ASP A 921 -5.18 28.50 -44.20
C ASP A 921 -5.77 27.17 -44.68
N GLY A 922 -6.91 27.27 -45.35
CA GLY A 922 -7.38 26.22 -46.24
C GLY A 922 -6.62 26.26 -47.57
N SER A 923 -5.39 25.74 -47.63
CA SER A 923 -4.80 25.19 -48.87
C SER A 923 -3.39 24.63 -48.68
N ARG A 924 -3.24 23.29 -48.69
CA ARG A 924 -2.29 22.58 -49.58
C ARG A 924 -2.38 21.06 -49.37
N PRO A 925 -2.57 20.27 -50.44
CA PRO A 925 -2.47 18.83 -50.36
C PRO A 925 -1.00 18.43 -50.33
N VAL A 926 -0.62 17.49 -49.47
CA VAL A 926 0.67 16.79 -49.56
C VAL A 926 0.41 15.46 -50.25
N GLU A 927 0.95 15.31 -51.46
CA GLU A 927 0.97 14.07 -52.24
C GLU A 927 1.99 13.07 -51.66
N ALA A 928 1.56 11.79 -51.68
CA ALA A 928 2.31 10.51 -51.70
C ALA A 928 3.30 10.19 -50.58
#